data_AF-A0A552E690-F1
#
_entry.id   AF-A0A552E690-F1
#
_cell.length_a   1.000
_cell.length_b   1.000
_cell.length_c   1.000
_cell.angle_alpha   90.00
_cell.angle_beta   90.00
_cell.angle_gamma   90.00
#
_symmetry.space_group_name_H-M   'P 1'
#
loop_
_entity.id
_entity.type
_entity.pdbx_description
1 polymer ?
#
loop_
_entity_poly.entity_id
_entity_poly.type
_entity_poly.pdbx_seq_one_letter_code
_entity_poly.pdbx_strand_id
1 'polypeptide(L)'
;MVSGVVSGVVSGVVSGVVWGVAFIFAFFRLDNWLIGLFAGPQGRLFPRITLLPLLGLTSTLQQWLQQDWETAINNLNQYLQYSRQCIPVLVAVNRVLSQFPEAEIIYRVSRLAENPSDWELLKYASAKPFSLTDGQIRLDTPARAAAAGFWYLHQRDTEKAEKAFAVVRSLAYGEEMYSLAQTLHRFSQAATPDSIASLKVAPIAPEPSLRPQTWQAISSLNRVIAEMALVQRSYSQQTRSLALNRIIGELRDISDQQAANLPQAEKELILSMAEKWAEISTSIAGTVGTVTITQRIPNPYIIGDPVIGKRFVGRGDILGELQSMWSGDNLSSVVLYGHRRMGKTSILRNLEAYLPPNVSVIYINLQRLATVTSLAEVLLTMAEEIAQTLAIDAPEEEKISQHPEMYFNRYLDRLMRQILPEKAKTGLIIALDEFEIIEDLIEANTLPQNFLGYLRSLVQSSPRLAFVFAGLHTLEEMTADYFHPFFGSVYPIPVSFLSPESTRVILANPVGEDEDFPLDYTPSALDKIYQLTHGQPYLVQLIGFHLVRFYNKQVFELQRPQDIRFQVEDVEKAIDDEFFQRGNYYFTGVWKQAKQDAAGQGEILIVLSPHLQGLTRADLLSSTGLTATTLDRALKTLENHHVIECQDSRYRIAVELFRRWVSETMA
;
A
#
# COMPACT_ATOMS: atom_id res chain seq x y z
N MET A 1 13.97 -96.59 -20.17
CA MET A 1 14.09 -95.15 -19.90
C MET A 1 14.23 -94.27 -21.15
N VAL A 2 13.83 -94.73 -22.34
CA VAL A 2 13.96 -93.92 -23.60
C VAL A 2 12.60 -93.36 -24.09
N SER A 3 11.47 -93.98 -23.72
CA SER A 3 10.13 -93.52 -24.12
C SER A 3 9.66 -92.23 -23.41
N GLY A 4 10.01 -92.05 -22.12
CA GLY A 4 9.59 -90.89 -21.34
C GLY A 4 10.27 -89.57 -21.71
N VAL A 5 11.51 -89.61 -22.20
CA VAL A 5 12.28 -88.40 -22.55
C VAL A 5 11.86 -87.87 -23.92
N VAL A 6 11.59 -88.75 -24.89
CA VAL A 6 11.10 -88.34 -26.22
C VAL A 6 9.68 -87.77 -26.14
N SER A 7 8.79 -88.38 -25.33
CA SER A 7 7.43 -87.86 -25.12
C SER A 7 7.41 -86.50 -24.41
N GLY A 8 8.33 -86.25 -23.47
CA GLY A 8 8.46 -84.97 -22.78
C GLY A 8 8.99 -83.84 -23.67
N VAL A 9 9.97 -84.13 -24.53
CA VAL A 9 10.56 -83.14 -25.45
C VAL A 9 9.61 -82.82 -26.60
N VAL A 10 8.92 -83.81 -27.18
CA VAL A 10 7.94 -83.57 -28.25
C VAL A 10 6.72 -82.81 -27.72
N SER A 11 6.22 -83.16 -26.52
CA SER A 11 5.12 -82.43 -25.89
C SER A 11 5.51 -80.99 -25.51
N GLY A 12 6.73 -80.78 -24.98
CA GLY A 12 7.25 -79.45 -24.66
C GLY A 12 7.47 -78.56 -25.90
N VAL A 13 7.99 -79.11 -27.00
CA VAL A 13 8.21 -78.37 -28.26
C VAL A 13 6.89 -78.10 -28.97
N VAL A 14 5.97 -79.07 -29.05
CA VAL A 14 4.65 -78.86 -29.66
C VAL A 14 3.83 -77.87 -28.84
N SER A 15 3.83 -77.97 -27.50
CA SER A 15 3.12 -77.01 -26.66
C SER A 15 3.76 -75.63 -26.73
N GLY A 16 5.09 -75.52 -26.75
CA GLY A 16 5.80 -74.24 -26.93
C GLY A 16 5.58 -73.59 -28.30
N VAL A 17 5.55 -74.37 -29.39
CA VAL A 17 5.27 -73.87 -30.75
C VAL A 17 3.79 -73.53 -30.91
N VAL A 18 2.86 -74.34 -30.39
CA VAL A 18 1.42 -74.06 -30.45
C VAL A 18 1.08 -72.82 -29.61
N TRP A 19 1.64 -72.68 -28.41
CA TRP A 19 1.48 -71.46 -27.61
C TRP A 19 2.16 -70.25 -28.25
N GLY A 20 3.35 -70.41 -28.84
CA GLY A 20 4.03 -69.33 -29.56
C GLY A 20 3.27 -68.87 -30.80
N VAL A 21 2.74 -69.80 -31.62
CA VAL A 21 1.96 -69.49 -32.82
C VAL A 21 0.58 -68.94 -32.44
N ALA A 22 -0.09 -69.51 -31.43
CA ALA A 22 -1.35 -68.97 -30.92
C ALA A 22 -1.15 -67.56 -30.33
N PHE A 23 -0.03 -67.32 -29.64
CA PHE A 23 0.34 -65.99 -29.16
C PHE A 23 0.58 -65.02 -30.31
N ILE A 24 1.32 -65.41 -31.36
CA ILE A 24 1.53 -64.56 -32.56
C ILE A 24 0.21 -64.23 -33.26
N PHE A 25 -0.66 -65.22 -33.50
CA PHE A 25 -1.96 -64.99 -34.13
C PHE A 25 -2.91 -64.17 -33.25
N ALA A 26 -2.93 -64.39 -31.93
CA ALA A 26 -3.76 -63.64 -31.00
C ALA A 26 -3.25 -62.21 -30.75
N PHE A 27 -1.93 -62.01 -30.74
CA PHE A 27 -1.28 -60.73 -30.47
C PHE A 27 -1.21 -59.83 -31.70
N PHE A 28 -0.93 -60.38 -32.89
CA PHE A 28 -0.88 -59.63 -34.14
C PHE A 28 -2.17 -59.66 -34.95
N ARG A 29 -3.16 -60.51 -34.60
CA ARG A 29 -4.47 -60.60 -35.27
C ARG A 29 -4.33 -60.61 -36.80
N LEU A 30 -3.52 -61.56 -37.29
CA LEU A 30 -3.17 -61.71 -38.71
C LEU A 30 -4.41 -61.85 -39.61
N ASP A 31 -5.47 -62.46 -39.09
CA ASP A 31 -6.80 -62.58 -39.69
C ASP A 31 -7.40 -61.21 -40.03
N ASN A 32 -7.38 -60.28 -39.08
CA ASN A 32 -7.93 -58.94 -39.27
C ASN A 32 -6.99 -58.02 -40.06
N TRP A 33 -5.67 -58.23 -39.93
CA TRP A 33 -4.69 -57.54 -40.77
C TRP A 33 -4.90 -57.88 -42.25
N LEU A 34 -5.18 -59.15 -42.58
CA LEU A 34 -5.56 -59.59 -43.94
C LEU A 34 -6.87 -58.95 -44.42
N ILE A 35 -7.90 -58.86 -43.57
CA ILE A 35 -9.17 -58.17 -43.92
C ILE A 35 -8.92 -56.68 -44.24
N GLY A 36 -8.03 -56.04 -43.49
CA GLY A 36 -7.60 -54.65 -43.72
C GLY A 36 -6.88 -54.41 -45.06
N LEU A 37 -6.36 -55.46 -45.71
CA LEU A 37 -5.75 -55.36 -47.05
C LEU A 37 -6.80 -55.23 -48.17
N PHE A 38 -8.01 -55.76 -47.96
CA PHE A 38 -9.07 -55.80 -48.97
C PHE A 38 -10.15 -54.71 -48.78
N ALA A 39 -10.16 -54.03 -47.64
CA ALA A 39 -11.02 -52.88 -47.40
C ALA A 39 -10.46 -51.61 -48.07
N GLY A 40 -11.23 -51.03 -49.00
CA GLY A 40 -10.86 -49.81 -49.73
C GLY A 40 -10.67 -48.57 -48.83
N PRO A 41 -10.17 -47.45 -49.38
CA PRO A 41 -9.68 -46.29 -48.61
C PRO A 41 -10.73 -45.60 -47.73
N GLN A 42 -12.02 -45.80 -47.96
CA GLN A 42 -13.11 -45.12 -47.24
C GLN A 42 -13.82 -45.97 -46.16
N GLY A 43 -13.46 -47.25 -46.00
CA GLY A 43 -14.22 -48.22 -45.17
C GLY A 43 -13.46 -48.85 -44.00
N ARG A 44 -12.45 -48.16 -43.46
CA ARG A 44 -11.56 -48.70 -42.42
C ARG A 44 -12.09 -48.42 -40.99
N LEU A 45 -13.07 -49.20 -40.53
CA LEU A 45 -13.44 -49.24 -39.10
C LEU A 45 -12.40 -50.07 -38.33
N PHE A 46 -11.54 -49.42 -37.54
CA PHE A 46 -10.50 -50.10 -36.76
C PHE A 46 -10.72 -49.95 -35.25
N PRO A 47 -11.23 -50.99 -34.57
CA PRO A 47 -10.84 -51.25 -33.20
C PRO A 47 -9.32 -51.54 -33.11
N ARG A 48 -8.72 -51.46 -31.92
CA ARG A 48 -7.28 -51.71 -31.63
C ARG A 48 -6.82 -53.14 -31.98
N ILE A 49 -6.69 -53.47 -33.26
CA ILE A 49 -6.62 -54.87 -33.69
C ILE A 49 -5.20 -55.38 -33.97
N THR A 50 -4.28 -54.60 -34.58
CA THR A 50 -2.92 -55.12 -34.93
C THR A 50 -1.80 -54.08 -34.91
N LEU A 51 -0.60 -54.52 -34.47
CA LEU A 51 0.66 -53.77 -34.54
C LEU A 51 1.32 -53.81 -35.93
N LEU A 52 0.86 -54.69 -36.84
CA LEU A 52 1.42 -54.79 -38.17
C LEU A 52 1.05 -53.55 -38.99
N PRO A 53 2.03 -52.90 -39.66
CA PRO A 53 1.76 -51.76 -40.54
C PRO A 53 0.74 -52.11 -41.63
N LEU A 54 -0.26 -51.26 -41.81
CA LEU A 54 -1.19 -51.36 -42.94
C LEU A 54 -0.50 -50.90 -44.23
N LEU A 55 -0.60 -51.73 -45.28
CA LEU A 55 -0.04 -51.39 -46.59
C LEU A 55 -0.65 -50.08 -47.13
N GLY A 56 0.21 -49.21 -47.67
CA GLY A 56 -0.17 -47.91 -48.25
C GLY A 56 -0.53 -46.81 -47.25
N LEU A 57 -0.66 -47.11 -45.95
CA LEU A 57 -1.06 -46.11 -44.96
C LEU A 57 -0.06 -44.95 -44.87
N THR A 58 1.24 -45.25 -44.79
CA THR A 58 2.29 -44.20 -44.70
C THR A 58 2.26 -43.24 -45.90
N SER A 59 2.04 -43.73 -47.12
CA SER A 59 1.92 -42.87 -48.30
C SER A 59 0.66 -42.01 -48.29
N THR A 60 -0.48 -42.57 -47.84
CA THR A 60 -1.73 -41.81 -47.70
C THR A 60 -1.60 -40.69 -46.66
N LEU A 61 -1.00 -41.00 -45.50
CA LEU A 61 -0.74 -40.01 -44.46
C LEU A 61 0.24 -38.92 -44.92
N GLN A 62 1.27 -39.27 -45.71
CA GLN A 62 2.19 -38.30 -46.31
C GLN A 62 1.45 -37.34 -47.26
N GLN A 63 0.59 -37.87 -48.13
CA GLN A 63 -0.19 -37.06 -49.07
C GLN A 63 -1.14 -36.10 -48.34
N TRP A 64 -1.83 -36.56 -47.30
CA TRP A 64 -2.72 -35.70 -46.51
C TRP A 64 -1.95 -34.58 -45.82
N LEU A 65 -0.84 -34.90 -45.14
CA LEU A 65 0.01 -33.90 -44.49
C LEU A 65 0.57 -32.86 -45.47
N GLN A 66 0.85 -33.24 -46.72
CA GLN A 66 1.32 -32.32 -47.76
C GLN A 66 0.20 -31.43 -48.33
N GLN A 67 -1.04 -31.93 -48.39
CA GLN A 67 -2.18 -31.22 -48.97
C GLN A 67 -2.83 -30.24 -47.99
N ASP A 68 -3.13 -30.72 -46.77
CA ASP A 68 -3.78 -29.93 -45.71
C ASP A 68 -3.27 -30.40 -44.35
N TRP A 69 -2.35 -29.63 -43.78
CA TRP A 69 -1.69 -29.96 -42.53
C TRP A 69 -2.66 -30.02 -41.35
N GLU A 70 -3.59 -29.07 -41.25
CA GLU A 70 -4.51 -28.98 -40.09
C GLU A 70 -5.52 -30.12 -40.12
N THR A 71 -6.15 -30.40 -41.27
CA THR A 71 -7.07 -31.54 -41.41
C THR A 71 -6.34 -32.88 -41.22
N ALA A 72 -5.10 -32.98 -41.71
CA ALA A 72 -4.31 -34.20 -41.56
C ALA A 72 -3.95 -34.51 -40.10
N ILE A 73 -3.66 -33.51 -39.26
CA ILE A 73 -3.39 -33.72 -37.83
C ILE A 73 -4.57 -34.40 -37.14
N ASN A 74 -5.81 -33.95 -37.41
CA ASN A 74 -7.01 -34.56 -36.85
C ASN A 74 -7.15 -36.03 -37.26
N ASN A 75 -6.86 -36.36 -38.52
CA ASN A 75 -6.87 -37.73 -38.98
C ASN A 75 -5.78 -38.57 -38.30
N LEU A 76 -4.55 -38.06 -38.17
CA LEU A 76 -3.46 -38.74 -37.48
C LEU A 76 -3.81 -39.06 -36.02
N ASN A 77 -4.43 -38.09 -35.33
CA ASN A 77 -4.92 -38.25 -33.97
C ASN A 77 -5.95 -39.38 -33.86
N GLN A 78 -6.91 -39.47 -34.79
CA GLN A 78 -7.86 -40.60 -34.83
C GLN A 78 -7.13 -41.94 -35.03
N TYR A 79 -6.11 -42.00 -35.91
CA TYR A 79 -5.31 -43.23 -36.07
C TYR A 79 -4.56 -43.60 -34.79
N LEU A 80 -3.99 -42.64 -34.07
CA LEU A 80 -3.29 -42.91 -32.80
C LEU A 80 -4.26 -43.33 -31.69
N GLN A 81 -5.44 -42.72 -31.63
CA GLN A 81 -6.43 -42.98 -30.58
C GLN A 81 -7.14 -44.33 -30.76
N TYR A 82 -7.52 -44.67 -31.99
CA TYR A 82 -8.39 -45.82 -32.28
C TYR A 82 -7.65 -47.02 -32.89
N SER A 83 -6.40 -46.86 -33.36
CA SER A 83 -5.61 -47.95 -33.96
C SER A 83 -4.28 -48.20 -33.23
N ARG A 84 -3.54 -49.24 -33.64
CA ARG A 84 -2.17 -49.52 -33.18
C ARG A 84 -1.10 -49.13 -34.23
N GLN A 85 -1.43 -48.21 -35.14
CA GLN A 85 -0.60 -47.82 -36.31
C GLN A 85 0.36 -46.66 -36.02
N CYS A 86 1.03 -46.66 -34.86
CA CYS A 86 1.95 -45.59 -34.47
C CYS A 86 3.18 -45.48 -35.40
N ILE A 87 3.75 -46.62 -35.83
CA ILE A 87 4.95 -46.63 -36.70
C ILE A 87 4.68 -45.97 -38.08
N PRO A 88 3.62 -46.32 -38.82
CA PRO A 88 3.29 -45.64 -40.08
C PRO A 88 3.05 -44.13 -39.95
N VAL A 89 2.41 -43.71 -38.85
CA VAL A 89 2.13 -42.30 -38.53
C VAL A 89 3.45 -41.55 -38.30
N LEU A 90 4.34 -42.09 -37.47
CA LEU A 90 5.65 -41.50 -37.17
C LEU A 90 6.53 -41.34 -38.41
N VAL A 91 6.59 -42.38 -39.25
CA VAL A 91 7.38 -42.34 -40.50
C VAL A 91 6.82 -41.30 -41.48
N ALA A 92 5.49 -41.15 -41.54
CA ALA A 92 4.85 -40.13 -42.36
C ALA A 92 5.19 -38.71 -41.87
N VAL A 93 4.96 -38.41 -40.58
CA VAL A 93 5.23 -37.10 -39.98
C VAL A 93 6.69 -36.70 -40.14
N ASN A 94 7.64 -37.57 -39.80
CA ASN A 94 9.07 -37.27 -39.90
C ASN A 94 9.51 -37.02 -41.34
N ARG A 95 8.99 -37.78 -42.32
CA ARG A 95 9.34 -37.56 -43.73
C ARG A 95 8.78 -36.23 -44.22
N VAL A 96 7.53 -35.91 -43.93
CA VAL A 96 6.91 -34.66 -44.42
C VAL A 96 7.53 -33.43 -43.74
N LEU A 97 7.80 -33.47 -42.43
CA LEU A 97 8.48 -32.36 -41.75
C LEU A 97 9.86 -32.06 -42.35
N SER A 98 10.59 -33.07 -42.82
CA SER A 98 11.89 -32.87 -43.48
C SER A 98 11.82 -32.23 -44.87
N GLN A 99 10.63 -32.10 -45.45
CA GLN A 99 10.38 -31.54 -46.78
C GLN A 99 9.90 -30.09 -46.74
N PHE A 100 9.46 -29.59 -45.58
CA PHE A 100 9.00 -28.21 -45.42
C PHE A 100 10.18 -27.23 -45.21
N PRO A 101 10.01 -25.95 -45.56
CA PRO A 101 11.00 -24.91 -45.27
C PRO A 101 11.26 -24.79 -43.76
N GLU A 102 12.50 -24.51 -43.37
CA GLU A 102 12.88 -24.42 -41.95
C GLU A 102 12.06 -23.36 -41.18
N ALA A 103 11.65 -22.28 -41.84
CA ALA A 103 10.81 -21.23 -41.26
C ALA A 103 9.43 -21.72 -40.82
N GLU A 104 8.91 -22.82 -41.38
CA GLU A 104 7.58 -23.35 -41.03
C GLU A 104 7.63 -24.47 -39.98
N ILE A 105 8.82 -24.97 -39.65
CA ILE A 105 8.98 -26.18 -38.82
C ILE A 105 8.40 -25.96 -37.42
N ILE A 106 8.72 -24.84 -36.76
CA ILE A 106 8.26 -24.59 -35.39
C ILE A 106 6.74 -24.46 -35.35
N TYR A 107 6.13 -23.73 -36.29
CA TYR A 107 4.68 -23.60 -36.41
C TYR A 107 4.00 -24.95 -36.64
N ARG A 108 4.51 -25.77 -37.57
CA ARG A 108 3.92 -27.07 -37.88
C ARG A 108 4.01 -28.05 -36.72
N VAL A 109 5.12 -28.05 -36.00
CA VAL A 109 5.31 -28.86 -34.80
C VAL A 109 4.46 -28.33 -33.64
N SER A 110 4.28 -27.02 -33.49
CA SER A 110 3.43 -26.45 -32.45
C SER A 110 1.96 -26.86 -32.65
N ARG A 111 1.49 -26.96 -33.90
CA ARG A 111 0.16 -27.51 -34.24
C ARG A 111 0.01 -28.98 -33.87
N LEU A 112 1.06 -29.79 -34.07
CA LEU A 112 1.06 -31.19 -33.61
C LEU A 112 0.97 -31.28 -32.07
N ALA A 113 1.47 -30.27 -31.35
CA ALA A 113 1.45 -30.19 -29.89
C ALA A 113 0.19 -29.55 -29.30
N GLU A 114 -0.74 -29.02 -30.11
CA GLU A 114 -1.95 -28.34 -29.59
C GLU A 114 -2.97 -29.31 -28.99
N ASN A 115 -3.15 -30.48 -29.59
CA ASN A 115 -4.08 -31.50 -29.09
C ASN A 115 -3.65 -32.93 -29.49
N PRO A 116 -2.48 -33.41 -29.03
CA PRO A 116 -2.01 -34.74 -29.41
C PRO A 116 -2.83 -35.83 -28.72
N SER A 117 -3.36 -36.78 -29.49
CA SER A 117 -3.99 -37.99 -28.93
C SER A 117 -2.99 -38.92 -28.25
N ASP A 118 -1.71 -38.81 -28.63
CA ASP A 118 -0.60 -39.52 -28.02
C ASP A 118 0.67 -38.65 -28.08
N TRP A 119 1.12 -38.15 -26.92
CA TRP A 119 2.33 -37.34 -26.82
C TRP A 119 3.61 -38.13 -27.18
N GLU A 120 3.56 -39.47 -27.14
CA GLU A 120 4.65 -40.31 -27.63
C GLU A 120 4.94 -40.04 -29.13
N LEU A 121 3.99 -39.50 -29.89
CA LEU A 121 4.23 -39.02 -31.26
C LEU A 121 5.36 -37.99 -31.30
N LEU A 122 5.34 -36.98 -30.43
CA LEU A 122 6.36 -35.93 -30.38
C LEU A 122 7.68 -36.46 -29.82
N LYS A 123 7.62 -37.33 -28.82
CA LYS A 123 8.79 -38.04 -28.28
C LYS A 123 9.49 -38.86 -29.37
N TYR A 124 8.78 -39.68 -30.13
CA TYR A 124 9.37 -40.50 -31.18
C TYR A 124 9.70 -39.71 -32.46
N ALA A 125 8.99 -38.61 -32.74
CA ALA A 125 9.40 -37.67 -33.78
C ALA A 125 10.79 -37.07 -33.48
N SER A 126 11.14 -36.93 -32.20
CA SER A 126 12.48 -36.52 -31.74
C SER A 126 13.51 -37.67 -31.63
N ALA A 127 13.12 -38.92 -31.84
CA ALA A 127 13.97 -40.12 -31.69
C ALA A 127 14.24 -40.86 -33.02
N LYS A 128 15.12 -41.87 -33.01
CA LYS A 128 15.34 -42.72 -34.20
C LYS A 128 14.11 -43.61 -34.46
N PRO A 129 13.72 -43.86 -35.72
CA PRO A 129 12.73 -44.89 -36.03
C PRO A 129 13.27 -46.25 -35.54
N PHE A 130 12.42 -47.01 -34.83
CA PHE A 130 12.65 -48.36 -34.27
C PHE A 130 13.34 -48.50 -32.89
N SER A 131 13.53 -47.43 -32.11
CA SER A 131 13.95 -47.56 -30.69
C SER A 131 12.74 -47.77 -29.78
N LEU A 132 12.32 -49.02 -29.58
CA LEU A 132 11.20 -49.39 -28.68
C LEU A 132 11.61 -49.47 -27.18
N THR A 133 12.86 -49.13 -26.86
CA THR A 133 13.41 -48.99 -25.51
C THR A 133 14.11 -47.63 -25.42
N ASP A 134 13.74 -46.79 -24.44
CA ASP A 134 14.31 -45.47 -24.08
C ASP A 134 15.38 -44.90 -25.04
N GLY A 135 14.96 -44.59 -26.26
CA GLY A 135 15.85 -44.04 -27.27
C GLY A 135 16.21 -42.60 -26.92
N GLN A 136 17.50 -42.30 -26.76
CA GLN A 136 18.01 -40.94 -26.52
C GLN A 136 17.40 -39.95 -27.52
N ILE A 137 16.61 -39.00 -27.02
CA ILE A 137 16.07 -37.86 -27.77
C ILE A 137 17.23 -37.13 -28.44
N ARG A 138 17.09 -36.81 -29.74
CA ARG A 138 18.13 -36.14 -30.52
C ARG A 138 17.67 -34.75 -30.93
N LEU A 139 18.62 -33.82 -30.97
CA LEU A 139 18.40 -32.44 -31.39
C LEU A 139 19.13 -32.12 -32.71
N ASP A 140 19.44 -33.14 -33.51
CA ASP A 140 20.31 -33.07 -34.69
C ASP A 140 19.62 -32.49 -35.94
N THR A 141 18.32 -32.25 -35.89
CA THR A 141 17.57 -31.56 -36.95
C THR A 141 16.59 -30.55 -36.34
N PRO A 142 16.24 -29.45 -37.02
CA PRO A 142 15.28 -28.49 -36.50
C PRO A 142 13.93 -29.09 -36.10
N ALA A 143 13.40 -30.02 -36.91
CA ALA A 143 12.13 -30.68 -36.60
C ALA A 143 12.19 -31.54 -35.33
N ARG A 144 13.29 -32.28 -35.14
CA ARG A 144 13.51 -33.07 -33.92
C ARG A 144 13.72 -32.19 -32.69
N ALA A 145 14.46 -31.10 -32.84
CA ALA A 145 14.70 -30.14 -31.76
C ALA A 145 13.41 -29.43 -31.33
N ALA A 146 12.59 -28.96 -32.28
CA ALA A 146 11.28 -28.39 -31.98
C ALA A 146 10.34 -29.41 -31.31
N ALA A 147 10.28 -30.65 -31.83
CA ALA A 147 9.43 -31.71 -31.25
C ALA A 147 9.89 -32.10 -29.84
N ALA A 148 11.20 -32.20 -29.62
CA ALA A 148 11.78 -32.42 -28.30
C ALA A 148 11.43 -31.28 -27.34
N GLY A 149 11.51 -30.02 -27.78
CA GLY A 149 11.17 -28.85 -26.97
C GLY A 149 9.73 -28.90 -26.44
N PHE A 150 8.75 -29.12 -27.32
CA PHE A 150 7.34 -29.23 -26.90
C PHE A 150 7.07 -30.47 -26.03
N TRP A 151 7.71 -31.60 -26.33
CA TRP A 151 7.62 -32.79 -25.48
C TRP A 151 8.20 -32.55 -24.07
N TYR A 152 9.36 -31.88 -23.98
CA TYR A 152 9.97 -31.56 -22.68
C TYR A 152 9.14 -30.56 -21.88
N LEU A 153 8.50 -29.57 -22.53
CA LEU A 153 7.53 -28.69 -21.87
C LEU A 153 6.37 -29.48 -21.27
N HIS A 154 5.82 -30.43 -22.03
CA HIS A 154 4.76 -31.33 -21.54
C HIS A 154 5.23 -32.18 -20.36
N GLN A 155 6.45 -32.70 -20.41
CA GLN A 155 7.08 -33.45 -19.31
C GLN A 155 7.55 -32.57 -18.14
N ARG A 156 7.30 -31.26 -18.19
CA ARG A 156 7.74 -30.24 -17.21
C ARG A 156 9.27 -30.16 -17.03
N ASP A 157 10.05 -30.68 -17.98
CA ASP A 157 11.51 -30.63 -17.99
C ASP A 157 11.99 -29.35 -18.68
N THR A 158 11.93 -28.24 -17.94
CA THR A 158 12.17 -26.88 -18.47
C THR A 158 13.61 -26.67 -18.94
N GLU A 159 14.58 -27.33 -18.30
CA GLU A 159 16.00 -27.23 -18.68
C GLU A 159 16.26 -27.87 -20.04
N LYS A 160 15.72 -29.08 -20.27
CA LYS A 160 15.85 -29.75 -21.57
C LYS A 160 15.01 -29.06 -22.64
N ALA A 161 13.86 -28.50 -22.30
CA ALA A 161 13.07 -27.69 -23.22
C ALA A 161 13.85 -26.46 -23.70
N GLU A 162 14.47 -25.70 -22.78
CA GLU A 162 15.31 -24.55 -23.13
C GLU A 162 16.45 -24.95 -24.07
N LYS A 163 17.17 -26.04 -23.74
CA LYS A 163 18.26 -26.58 -24.59
C LYS A 163 17.76 -26.98 -25.99
N ALA A 164 16.57 -27.57 -26.09
CA ALA A 164 15.99 -27.98 -27.35
C ALA A 164 15.59 -26.77 -28.22
N PHE A 165 14.93 -25.77 -27.63
CA PHE A 165 14.55 -24.55 -28.37
C PHE A 165 15.75 -23.66 -28.72
N ALA A 166 16.84 -23.71 -27.94
CA ALA A 166 18.08 -23.02 -28.28
C ALA A 166 18.65 -23.44 -29.65
N VAL A 167 18.47 -24.70 -30.05
CA VAL A 167 18.92 -25.23 -31.35
C VAL A 167 18.15 -24.60 -32.52
N VAL A 168 16.90 -24.21 -32.30
CA VAL A 168 16.02 -23.64 -33.34
C VAL A 168 15.81 -22.14 -33.19
N ARG A 169 16.60 -21.48 -32.33
CA ARG A 169 16.47 -20.06 -31.98
C ARG A 169 16.50 -19.11 -33.20
N SER A 170 17.32 -19.44 -34.21
CA SER A 170 17.47 -18.63 -35.43
C SER A 170 16.32 -18.77 -36.42
N LEU A 171 15.37 -19.68 -36.20
CA LEU A 171 14.23 -19.91 -37.09
C LEU A 171 13.05 -18.99 -36.71
N ALA A 172 12.07 -18.90 -37.61
CA ALA A 172 10.84 -18.15 -37.31
C ALA A 172 10.12 -18.73 -36.09
N TYR A 173 9.73 -17.87 -35.14
CA TYR A 173 9.23 -18.22 -33.80
C TYR A 173 10.25 -18.91 -32.87
N GLY A 174 11.51 -19.09 -33.30
CA GLY A 174 12.58 -19.71 -32.52
C GLY A 174 12.97 -18.89 -31.30
N GLU A 175 13.19 -17.58 -31.48
CA GLU A 175 13.47 -16.65 -30.37
C GLU A 175 12.33 -16.63 -29.35
N GLU A 176 11.09 -16.60 -29.84
CA GLU A 176 9.90 -16.61 -29.00
C GLU A 176 9.88 -17.86 -28.11
N MET A 177 9.98 -19.05 -28.72
CA MET A 177 9.92 -20.32 -27.98
C MET A 177 11.12 -20.51 -27.05
N TYR A 178 12.31 -20.05 -27.44
CA TYR A 178 13.49 -20.05 -26.57
C TYR A 178 13.29 -19.14 -25.35
N SER A 179 12.86 -17.89 -25.56
CA SER A 179 12.59 -16.93 -24.49
C SER A 179 11.48 -17.40 -23.55
N LEU A 180 10.45 -18.05 -24.12
CA LEU A 180 9.36 -18.67 -23.38
C LEU A 180 9.88 -19.80 -22.49
N ALA A 181 10.61 -20.76 -23.06
CA ALA A 181 11.17 -21.89 -22.31
C ALA A 181 12.14 -21.43 -21.20
N GLN A 182 13.01 -20.46 -21.50
CA GLN A 182 13.91 -19.86 -20.50
C GLN A 182 13.14 -19.13 -19.38
N THR A 183 12.04 -18.45 -19.71
CA THR A 183 11.21 -17.76 -18.69
C THR A 183 10.51 -18.77 -17.79
N LEU A 184 9.90 -19.81 -18.37
CA LEU A 184 9.28 -20.88 -17.59
C LEU A 184 10.31 -21.63 -16.74
N HIS A 185 11.53 -21.85 -17.24
CA HIS A 185 12.63 -22.42 -16.47
C HIS A 185 12.96 -21.57 -15.24
N ARG A 186 13.22 -20.27 -15.43
CA ARG A 186 13.51 -19.33 -14.34
C ARG A 186 12.40 -19.28 -13.30
N PHE A 187 11.14 -19.17 -13.73
CA PHE A 187 10.01 -19.09 -12.79
C PHE A 187 9.81 -20.41 -12.05
N SER A 188 10.01 -21.56 -12.71
CA SER A 188 9.87 -22.89 -12.07
C SER A 188 10.87 -23.14 -10.94
N GLN A 189 12.03 -22.48 -10.97
CA GLN A 189 13.05 -22.58 -9.91
C GLN A 189 12.69 -21.80 -8.64
N ALA A 190 11.81 -20.81 -8.72
CA ALA A 190 11.40 -20.04 -7.56
C ALA A 190 10.53 -20.90 -6.62
N ALA A 191 10.94 -21.00 -5.36
CA ALA A 191 10.33 -21.87 -4.35
C ALA A 191 10.13 -21.19 -2.99
N THR A 192 10.64 -19.97 -2.82
CA THR A 192 10.49 -19.16 -1.61
C THR A 192 9.96 -17.77 -1.95
N PRO A 193 9.35 -17.05 -0.99
CA PRO A 193 8.84 -15.71 -1.21
C PRO A 193 9.91 -14.74 -1.73
N ASP A 194 11.12 -14.80 -1.15
CA ASP A 194 12.27 -13.99 -1.58
C ASP A 194 12.71 -14.33 -3.00
N SER A 195 12.75 -15.63 -3.34
CA SER A 195 13.12 -16.05 -4.69
C SER A 195 12.14 -15.53 -5.73
N ILE A 196 10.82 -15.55 -5.44
CA ILE A 196 9.77 -15.01 -6.32
C ILE A 196 9.93 -13.49 -6.46
N ALA A 197 10.06 -12.76 -5.34
CA ALA A 197 10.24 -11.31 -5.32
C ALA A 197 11.50 -10.82 -6.06
N SER A 198 12.53 -11.66 -6.14
CA SER A 198 13.80 -11.35 -6.80
C SER A 198 13.82 -11.64 -8.31
N LEU A 199 12.78 -12.30 -8.84
CA LEU A 199 12.70 -12.61 -10.26
C LEU A 199 12.65 -11.32 -11.09
N LYS A 200 13.42 -11.29 -12.18
CA LYS A 200 13.30 -10.21 -13.18
C LYS A 200 12.03 -10.42 -14.00
N VAL A 201 11.23 -9.36 -14.11
CA VAL A 201 10.05 -9.31 -14.99
C VAL A 201 10.45 -9.72 -16.40
N ALA A 202 9.74 -10.69 -16.97
CA ALA A 202 10.03 -11.19 -18.30
C ALA A 202 9.49 -10.24 -19.37
N PRO A 203 10.24 -9.98 -20.47
CA PRO A 203 9.73 -9.24 -21.61
C PRO A 203 8.62 -10.05 -22.29
N ILE A 204 7.54 -9.38 -22.69
CA ILE A 204 6.41 -10.00 -23.41
C ILE A 204 6.77 -10.07 -24.89
N ALA A 205 6.43 -11.17 -25.57
CA ALA A 205 6.71 -11.34 -26.99
C ALA A 205 5.92 -10.32 -27.85
N PRO A 206 6.52 -9.81 -28.95
CA PRO A 206 5.83 -8.94 -29.90
C PRO A 206 4.77 -9.72 -30.70
N GLU A 207 3.71 -9.03 -31.14
CA GLU A 207 2.68 -9.61 -32.00
C GLU A 207 3.11 -9.64 -33.48
N PRO A 208 2.75 -10.68 -34.26
CA PRO A 208 1.97 -11.86 -33.89
C PRO A 208 2.81 -12.93 -33.19
N SER A 209 2.33 -13.41 -32.04
CA SER A 209 2.96 -14.46 -31.23
C SER A 209 2.42 -15.84 -31.57
N LEU A 210 3.27 -16.86 -31.51
CA LEU A 210 2.89 -18.27 -31.66
C LEU A 210 2.09 -18.80 -30.46
N ARG A 211 2.38 -18.29 -29.26
CA ARG A 211 1.79 -18.74 -27.98
C ARG A 211 1.18 -17.58 -27.18
N PRO A 212 0.18 -16.85 -27.71
CA PRO A 212 -0.33 -15.63 -27.07
C PRO A 212 -0.97 -15.89 -25.69
N GLN A 213 -1.66 -17.02 -25.50
CA GLN A 213 -2.25 -17.40 -24.21
C GLN A 213 -1.18 -17.70 -23.16
N THR A 214 -0.05 -18.29 -23.57
CA THR A 214 1.08 -18.56 -22.68
C THR A 214 1.74 -17.25 -22.23
N TRP A 215 1.88 -16.27 -23.13
CA TRP A 215 2.39 -14.95 -22.78
C TRP A 215 1.44 -14.14 -21.88
N GLN A 216 0.13 -14.30 -22.06
CA GLN A 216 -0.86 -13.74 -21.14
C GLN A 216 -0.68 -14.30 -19.72
N ALA A 217 -0.53 -15.61 -19.57
CA ALA A 217 -0.26 -16.22 -18.27
C ALA A 217 1.09 -15.75 -17.67
N ILE A 218 2.14 -15.63 -18.47
CA ILE A 218 3.42 -15.04 -18.03
C ILE A 218 3.24 -13.59 -17.58
N SER A 219 2.37 -12.81 -18.23
CA SER A 219 2.06 -11.45 -17.80
C SER A 219 1.35 -11.42 -16.44
N SER A 220 0.43 -12.34 -16.15
CA SER A 220 -0.17 -12.47 -14.81
C SER A 220 0.89 -12.88 -13.78
N LEU A 221 1.78 -13.82 -14.10
CA LEU A 221 2.90 -14.20 -13.22
C LEU A 221 3.87 -13.04 -12.97
N ASN A 222 4.12 -12.17 -13.95
CA ASN A 222 4.91 -10.96 -13.79
C ASN A 222 4.27 -9.98 -12.77
N ARG A 223 2.93 -9.86 -12.74
CA ARG A 223 2.23 -9.06 -11.73
C ARG A 223 2.38 -9.68 -10.34
N VAL A 224 2.28 -11.00 -10.24
CA VAL A 224 2.53 -11.73 -8.98
C VAL A 224 3.94 -11.48 -8.45
N ILE A 225 4.96 -11.47 -9.31
CA ILE A 225 6.35 -11.13 -8.93
C ILE A 225 6.43 -9.72 -8.32
N ALA A 226 5.80 -8.73 -8.96
CA ALA A 226 5.81 -7.35 -8.49
C ALA A 226 5.09 -7.18 -7.13
N GLU A 227 3.93 -7.81 -6.96
CA GLU A 227 3.18 -7.80 -5.70
C GLU A 227 3.92 -8.57 -4.59
N MET A 228 4.58 -9.70 -4.92
CA MET A 228 5.39 -10.44 -3.94
C MET A 228 6.60 -9.62 -3.45
N ALA A 229 7.22 -8.82 -4.32
CA ALA A 229 8.25 -7.88 -3.91
C ALA A 229 7.72 -6.80 -2.96
N LEU A 230 6.47 -6.36 -3.12
CA LEU A 230 5.80 -5.44 -2.20
C LEU A 230 5.55 -6.11 -0.83
N VAL A 231 5.13 -7.38 -0.82
CA VAL A 231 4.93 -8.17 0.42
C VAL A 231 6.23 -8.28 1.24
N GLN A 232 7.39 -8.41 0.57
CA GLN A 232 8.69 -8.56 1.25
C GLN A 232 9.27 -7.23 1.76
N ARG A 233 9.01 -6.11 1.05
CA ARG A 233 9.63 -4.82 1.36
C ARG A 233 8.78 -3.92 2.27
N SER A 234 7.48 -4.17 2.34
CA SER A 234 6.58 -3.34 3.14
C SER A 234 6.61 -3.74 4.62
N TYR A 235 6.70 -2.76 5.50
CA TYR A 235 6.56 -2.94 6.95
C TYR A 235 5.09 -2.92 7.41
N SER A 236 4.15 -2.52 6.55
CA SER A 236 2.71 -2.46 6.87
C SER A 236 2.05 -3.83 6.70
N GLN A 237 1.50 -4.39 7.79
CA GLN A 237 0.79 -5.69 7.77
C GLN A 237 -0.39 -5.68 6.79
N GLN A 238 -1.13 -4.58 6.70
CA GLN A 238 -2.24 -4.44 5.76
C GLN A 238 -1.78 -4.37 4.30
N THR A 239 -0.71 -3.64 3.99
CA THR A 239 -0.13 -3.62 2.63
C THR A 239 0.30 -5.02 2.21
N ARG A 240 0.91 -5.78 3.13
CA ARG A 240 1.29 -7.17 2.90
C ARG A 240 0.06 -8.05 2.68
N SER A 241 -0.99 -7.90 3.50
CA SER A 241 -2.25 -8.66 3.38
C SER A 241 -2.98 -8.39 2.06
N LEU A 242 -3.07 -7.12 1.63
CA LEU A 242 -3.70 -6.74 0.37
C LEU A 242 -2.93 -7.23 -0.86
N ALA A 243 -1.60 -7.10 -0.85
CA ALA A 243 -0.75 -7.63 -1.90
C ALA A 243 -0.89 -9.16 -2.00
N LEU A 244 -0.95 -9.86 -0.86
CA LEU A 244 -1.22 -11.30 -0.81
C LEU A 244 -2.59 -11.67 -1.41
N ASN A 245 -3.64 -10.89 -1.14
CA ASN A 245 -4.96 -11.13 -1.74
C ASN A 245 -4.94 -10.97 -3.26
N ARG A 246 -4.22 -9.98 -3.79
CA ARG A 246 -4.07 -9.80 -5.25
C ARG A 246 -3.29 -10.95 -5.87
N ILE A 247 -2.22 -11.39 -5.22
CA ILE A 247 -1.42 -12.54 -5.66
C ILE A 247 -2.31 -13.79 -5.75
N ILE A 248 -3.07 -14.09 -4.68
CA ILE A 248 -3.98 -15.24 -4.65
C ILE A 248 -5.05 -15.12 -5.76
N GLY A 249 -5.59 -13.92 -5.99
CA GLY A 249 -6.56 -13.67 -7.05
C GLY A 249 -6.01 -13.93 -8.46
N GLU A 250 -4.83 -13.37 -8.78
CA GLU A 250 -4.17 -13.57 -10.09
C GLU A 250 -3.79 -15.04 -10.32
N LEU A 251 -3.28 -15.73 -9.29
CA LEU A 251 -2.94 -17.15 -9.41
C LEU A 251 -4.17 -18.03 -9.60
N ARG A 252 -5.28 -17.70 -8.94
CA ARG A 252 -6.55 -18.38 -9.13
C ARG A 252 -7.13 -18.13 -10.52
N ASP A 253 -7.01 -16.92 -11.06
CA ASP A 253 -7.44 -16.62 -12.43
C ASP A 253 -6.72 -17.49 -13.47
N ILE A 254 -5.41 -17.70 -13.28
CA ILE A 254 -4.63 -18.62 -14.12
C ILE A 254 -5.19 -20.05 -14.03
N SER A 255 -5.43 -20.53 -12.80
CA SER A 255 -5.90 -21.90 -12.55
C SER A 255 -7.35 -22.17 -12.97
N ASP A 256 -8.21 -21.16 -12.91
CA ASP A 256 -9.65 -21.30 -13.18
C ASP A 256 -10.01 -20.82 -14.61
N GLN A 257 -9.71 -19.56 -14.94
CA GLN A 257 -10.19 -18.93 -16.19
C GLN A 257 -9.24 -19.18 -17.37
N GLN A 258 -7.93 -18.98 -17.17
CA GLN A 258 -6.96 -19.10 -18.26
C GLN A 258 -6.65 -20.57 -18.60
N ALA A 259 -6.79 -21.48 -17.63
CA ALA A 259 -6.49 -22.90 -17.76
C ALA A 259 -7.17 -23.58 -18.95
N ALA A 260 -8.39 -23.17 -19.31
CA ALA A 260 -9.12 -23.74 -20.44
C ALA A 260 -8.43 -23.47 -21.79
N ASN A 261 -7.77 -22.31 -21.91
CA ASN A 261 -7.21 -21.80 -23.17
C ASN A 261 -5.69 -21.97 -23.26
N LEU A 262 -5.03 -22.44 -22.21
CA LEU A 262 -3.59 -22.71 -22.22
C LEU A 262 -3.26 -23.87 -23.19
N PRO A 263 -2.21 -23.74 -24.03
CA PRO A 263 -1.81 -24.83 -24.91
C PRO A 263 -1.31 -26.03 -24.09
N GLN A 264 -1.63 -27.24 -24.57
CA GLN A 264 -1.45 -28.47 -23.80
C GLN A 264 0.01 -28.76 -23.43
N ALA A 265 0.97 -28.29 -24.23
CA ALA A 265 2.41 -28.48 -23.97
C ALA A 265 2.87 -27.74 -22.70
N GLU A 266 2.43 -26.50 -22.49
CA GLU A 266 2.87 -25.68 -21.35
C GLU A 266 1.87 -25.66 -20.19
N LYS A 267 0.62 -26.09 -20.44
CA LYS A 267 -0.50 -26.00 -19.49
C LYS A 267 -0.17 -26.57 -18.12
N GLU A 268 0.26 -27.82 -18.06
CA GLU A 268 0.47 -28.50 -16.78
C GLU A 268 1.61 -27.88 -15.97
N LEU A 269 2.66 -27.41 -16.66
CA LEU A 269 3.78 -26.70 -16.06
C LEU A 269 3.33 -25.36 -15.45
N ILE A 270 2.57 -24.56 -16.20
CA ILE A 270 2.07 -23.25 -15.73
C ILE A 270 1.11 -23.42 -14.55
N LEU A 271 0.17 -24.37 -14.64
CA LEU A 271 -0.76 -24.65 -13.55
C LEU A 271 -0.03 -25.11 -12.29
N SER A 272 0.94 -26.01 -12.41
CA SER A 272 1.72 -26.47 -11.25
C SER A 272 2.54 -25.35 -10.61
N MET A 273 3.00 -24.38 -11.39
CA MET A 273 3.69 -23.19 -10.90
C MET A 273 2.73 -22.25 -10.17
N ALA A 274 1.55 -22.03 -10.75
CA ALA A 274 0.52 -21.18 -10.15
C ALA A 274 0.04 -21.75 -8.81
N GLU A 275 -0.22 -23.06 -8.76
CA GLU A 275 -0.56 -23.80 -7.53
C GLU A 275 0.53 -23.68 -6.47
N LYS A 276 1.78 -23.95 -6.83
CA LYS A 276 2.92 -23.86 -5.90
C LYS A 276 3.07 -22.44 -5.32
N TRP A 277 2.96 -21.40 -6.16
CA TRP A 277 3.04 -20.02 -5.71
C TRP A 277 1.82 -19.61 -4.88
N ALA A 278 0.66 -20.21 -5.13
CA ALA A 278 -0.55 -19.99 -4.35
C ALA A 278 -0.38 -20.58 -2.94
N GLU A 279 0.11 -21.83 -2.82
CA GLU A 279 0.40 -22.46 -1.53
C GLU A 279 1.39 -21.63 -0.70
N ILE A 280 2.49 -21.17 -1.32
CA ILE A 280 3.47 -20.27 -0.67
C ILE A 280 2.76 -19.00 -0.17
N SER A 281 1.96 -18.37 -1.02
CA SER A 281 1.27 -17.11 -0.68
C SER A 281 0.21 -17.30 0.42
N THR A 282 -0.52 -18.40 0.40
CA THR A 282 -1.51 -18.75 1.44
C THR A 282 -0.84 -19.03 2.78
N SER A 283 0.34 -19.67 2.79
CA SER A 283 1.10 -19.88 4.03
C SER A 283 1.55 -18.56 4.66
N ILE A 284 1.97 -17.59 3.85
CA ILE A 284 2.27 -16.22 4.32
C ILE A 284 1.00 -15.55 4.82
N ALA A 285 -0.11 -15.64 4.08
CA ALA A 285 -1.39 -15.04 4.47
C ALA A 285 -1.92 -15.60 5.80
N GLY A 286 -1.73 -16.90 6.07
CA GLY A 286 -2.06 -17.51 7.36
C GLY A 286 -1.23 -16.97 8.52
N THR A 287 -0.02 -16.48 8.24
CA THR A 287 0.89 -15.87 9.24
C THR A 287 0.67 -14.36 9.37
N VAL A 288 0.30 -13.69 8.27
CA VAL A 288 0.03 -12.25 8.18
C VAL A 288 -1.40 -11.90 8.58
N GLY A 289 -2.30 -12.89 8.71
CA GLY A 289 -3.69 -12.71 9.08
C GLY A 289 -4.49 -11.98 8.01
N THR A 290 -5.49 -12.63 7.42
CA THR A 290 -6.62 -11.86 6.87
C THR A 290 -7.26 -11.13 8.04
N VAL A 291 -7.12 -9.81 8.11
CA VAL A 291 -7.75 -9.00 9.16
C VAL A 291 -9.27 -9.02 8.90
N THR A 292 -9.93 -10.07 9.36
CA THR A 292 -11.39 -10.12 9.42
C THR A 292 -11.79 -9.31 10.64
N ILE A 293 -12.30 -8.09 10.42
CA ILE A 293 -12.74 -7.21 11.51
C ILE A 293 -14.04 -7.78 12.09
N THR A 294 -13.94 -8.62 13.12
CA THR A 294 -15.09 -9.30 13.75
C THR A 294 -15.74 -8.50 14.88
N GLN A 295 -15.11 -7.41 15.32
CA GLN A 295 -15.59 -6.56 16.41
C GLN A 295 -15.51 -5.07 16.02
N ARG A 296 -16.31 -4.24 16.69
CA ARG A 296 -16.27 -2.79 16.51
C ARG A 296 -14.86 -2.26 16.73
N ILE A 297 -14.45 -1.35 15.87
CA ILE A 297 -13.11 -0.74 15.92
C ILE A 297 -13.16 0.39 16.95
N PRO A 298 -12.29 0.38 17.98
CA PRO A 298 -12.18 1.51 18.90
C PRO A 298 -11.68 2.75 18.16
N ASN A 299 -12.18 3.92 18.50
CA ASN A 299 -11.81 5.15 17.81
C ASN A 299 -10.45 5.66 18.30
N PRO A 300 -9.42 5.72 17.44
CA PRO A 300 -8.09 6.18 17.86
C PRO A 300 -7.93 7.70 17.80
N TYR A 301 -8.81 8.38 17.04
CA TYR A 301 -8.72 9.83 16.82
C TYR A 301 -9.20 10.58 18.05
N ILE A 302 -8.38 11.55 18.47
CA ILE A 302 -8.61 12.32 19.69
C ILE A 302 -9.20 13.67 19.30
N ILE A 303 -10.43 13.91 19.75
CA ILE A 303 -11.16 15.16 19.54
C ILE A 303 -11.23 15.96 20.86
N GLY A 304 -10.86 17.23 20.81
CA GLY A 304 -10.93 18.14 21.96
C GLY A 304 -9.72 18.10 22.88
N ASP A 305 -9.24 16.90 23.24
CA ASP A 305 -8.08 16.74 24.11
C ASP A 305 -6.75 16.87 23.36
N PRO A 306 -5.66 17.29 24.04
CA PRO A 306 -4.33 17.30 23.44
C PRO A 306 -3.85 15.88 23.12
N VAL A 307 -3.41 15.67 21.87
CA VAL A 307 -2.74 14.45 21.44
C VAL A 307 -1.37 14.34 22.12
N ILE A 308 -1.07 13.19 22.72
CA ILE A 308 0.17 12.93 23.48
C ILE A 308 0.83 11.60 23.10
N GLY A 309 2.13 11.51 23.38
CA GLY A 309 2.95 10.33 23.17
C GLY A 309 3.04 9.96 21.68
N LYS A 310 2.98 8.65 21.40
CA LYS A 310 3.18 8.08 20.07
C LYS A 310 2.12 8.50 19.04
N ARG A 311 0.98 9.03 19.50
CA ARG A 311 -0.09 9.55 18.63
C ARG A 311 0.21 10.97 18.13
N PHE A 312 1.15 11.68 18.77
CA PHE A 312 1.56 13.01 18.33
C PHE A 312 2.51 12.89 17.14
N VAL A 313 1.97 13.10 15.95
CA VAL A 313 2.70 12.94 14.68
C VAL A 313 2.69 14.26 13.89
N GLY A 314 3.81 14.54 13.23
CA GLY A 314 4.05 15.81 12.53
C GLY A 314 4.73 16.83 13.42
N ARG A 315 4.75 18.11 12.98
CA ARG A 315 5.37 19.23 13.70
C ARG A 315 6.89 19.14 13.89
N GLY A 316 7.58 18.34 13.06
CA GLY A 316 9.04 18.22 13.11
C GLY A 316 9.77 19.53 12.78
N ASP A 317 9.14 20.41 12.01
CA ASP A 317 9.58 21.79 11.75
C ASP A 317 9.68 22.60 13.05
N ILE A 318 8.59 22.65 13.83
CA ILE A 318 8.53 23.39 15.10
C ILE A 318 9.43 22.74 16.15
N LEU A 319 9.36 21.41 16.28
CA LEU A 319 10.16 20.68 17.26
C LEU A 319 11.67 20.81 16.98
N GLY A 320 12.07 20.77 15.71
CA GLY A 320 13.47 20.96 15.32
C GLY A 320 13.96 22.39 15.62
N GLU A 321 13.12 23.40 15.38
CA GLU A 321 13.43 24.78 15.74
C GLU A 321 13.59 24.95 17.26
N LEU A 322 12.65 24.43 18.05
CA LEU A 322 12.72 24.42 19.52
C LEU A 322 13.97 23.69 20.04
N GLN A 323 14.29 22.53 19.49
CA GLN A 323 15.51 21.79 19.83
C GLN A 323 16.77 22.62 19.57
N SER A 324 16.83 23.33 18.44
CA SER A 324 17.99 24.16 18.10
C SER A 324 18.22 25.29 19.11
N MET A 325 17.14 25.85 19.68
CA MET A 325 17.17 26.93 20.67
C MET A 325 17.58 26.47 22.07
N TRP A 326 17.51 25.17 22.35
CA TRP A 326 17.74 24.59 23.67
C TRP A 326 18.87 23.56 23.71
N SER A 327 19.61 23.40 22.61
CA SER A 327 20.78 22.51 22.52
C SER A 327 22.08 23.12 23.07
N GLY A 328 22.10 24.43 23.36
CA GLY A 328 23.28 25.13 23.89
C GLY A 328 23.24 25.37 25.41
N ASP A 329 24.26 26.05 25.92
CA ASP A 329 24.37 26.42 27.35
C ASP A 329 23.32 27.45 27.79
N ASN A 330 22.74 28.19 26.84
CA ASN A 330 21.72 29.20 27.07
C ASN A 330 20.39 28.74 26.47
N LEU A 331 19.37 28.61 27.31
CA LEU A 331 18.01 28.33 26.88
C LEU A 331 17.33 29.63 26.43
N SER A 332 16.84 29.67 25.20
CA SER A 332 16.08 30.81 24.70
C SER A 332 14.60 30.69 25.07
N SER A 333 13.98 31.78 25.52
CA SER A 333 12.53 31.81 25.74
C SER A 333 11.80 32.07 24.43
N VAL A 334 10.63 31.44 24.25
CA VAL A 334 9.88 31.45 22.98
C VAL A 334 8.40 31.73 23.19
N VAL A 335 7.75 32.22 22.14
CA VAL A 335 6.29 32.42 22.09
C VAL A 335 5.73 31.53 20.97
N LEU A 336 4.87 30.58 21.33
CA LEU A 336 4.09 29.79 20.38
C LEU A 336 2.74 30.46 20.16
N TYR A 337 2.54 31.07 19.00
CA TYR A 337 1.28 31.72 18.69
C TYR A 337 0.61 31.04 17.51
N GLY A 338 -0.71 31.11 17.47
CA GLY A 338 -1.49 30.48 16.42
C GLY A 338 -2.95 30.42 16.78
N HIS A 339 -3.80 30.11 15.80
CA HIS A 339 -5.23 30.06 16.03
C HIS A 339 -5.59 28.94 17.04
N ARG A 340 -6.79 29.02 17.61
CA ARG A 340 -7.37 27.92 18.40
C ARG A 340 -7.33 26.62 17.62
N ARG A 341 -7.02 25.53 18.32
CA ARG A 341 -7.01 24.15 17.78
C ARG A 341 -5.93 23.86 16.73
N MET A 342 -4.85 24.65 16.69
CA MET A 342 -3.65 24.36 15.86
C MET A 342 -2.69 23.35 16.50
N GLY A 343 -2.98 22.86 17.72
CA GLY A 343 -2.16 21.86 18.40
C GLY A 343 -1.04 22.44 19.28
N LYS A 344 -1.14 23.71 19.68
CA LYS A 344 -0.20 24.36 20.62
C LYS A 344 -0.03 23.56 21.92
N THR A 345 -1.14 23.27 22.61
CA THR A 345 -1.14 22.41 23.82
C THR A 345 -0.53 21.04 23.56
N SER A 346 -0.82 20.42 22.41
CA SER A 346 -0.20 19.14 22.03
C SER A 346 1.32 19.25 21.88
N ILE A 347 1.84 20.32 21.26
CA ILE A 347 3.29 20.56 21.18
C ILE A 347 3.88 20.68 22.58
N LEU A 348 3.29 21.50 23.46
CA LEU A 348 3.79 21.71 24.82
C LEU A 348 3.80 20.41 25.65
N ARG A 349 2.73 19.62 25.58
CA ARG A 349 2.62 18.38 26.37
C ARG A 349 3.53 17.26 25.90
N ASN A 350 4.03 17.32 24.66
CA ASN A 350 4.99 16.34 24.15
C ASN A 350 6.44 16.84 24.20
N LEU A 351 6.65 18.10 24.59
CA LEU A 351 7.94 18.77 24.46
C LEU A 351 9.07 18.02 25.15
N GLU A 352 8.84 17.50 26.37
CA GLU A 352 9.83 16.78 27.17
C GLU A 352 10.48 15.61 26.41
N ALA A 353 9.70 14.87 25.62
CA ALA A 353 10.18 13.72 24.86
C ALA A 353 11.20 14.10 23.77
N TYR A 354 11.24 15.36 23.37
CA TYR A 354 12.10 15.88 22.31
C TYR A 354 13.28 16.71 22.84
N LEU A 355 13.43 16.85 24.16
CA LEU A 355 14.52 17.62 24.78
C LEU A 355 15.67 16.74 25.26
N PRO A 356 16.88 17.32 25.41
CA PRO A 356 17.97 16.66 26.11
C PRO A 356 17.55 16.22 27.54
N PRO A 357 17.96 15.03 28.01
CA PRO A 357 17.50 14.48 29.29
C PRO A 357 17.91 15.31 30.52
N ASN A 358 18.87 16.22 30.37
CA ASN A 358 19.34 17.18 31.37
C ASN A 358 18.50 18.46 31.46
N VAL A 359 17.54 18.67 30.56
CA VAL A 359 16.57 19.76 30.64
C VAL A 359 15.25 19.22 31.20
N SER A 360 14.63 19.94 32.12
CA SER A 360 13.27 19.65 32.59
C SER A 360 12.30 20.65 31.99
N VAL A 361 11.07 20.21 31.67
CA VAL A 361 9.99 21.11 31.28
C VAL A 361 8.80 20.95 32.23
N ILE A 362 8.28 22.09 32.67
CA ILE A 362 7.12 22.19 33.54
C ILE A 362 6.00 22.82 32.73
N TYR A 363 4.91 22.08 32.56
CA TYR A 363 3.73 22.54 31.85
C TYR A 363 2.71 23.12 32.83
N ILE A 364 2.27 24.35 32.58
CA ILE A 364 1.28 25.07 33.39
C ILE A 364 0.16 25.53 32.46
N ASN A 365 -1.07 25.07 32.71
CA ASN A 365 -2.25 25.55 32.01
C ASN A 365 -2.84 26.75 32.75
N LEU A 366 -2.73 27.95 32.15
CA LEU A 366 -3.18 29.19 32.79
C LEU A 366 -4.69 29.33 32.86
N GLN A 367 -5.50 28.50 32.18
CA GLN A 367 -6.95 28.48 32.41
C GLN A 367 -7.31 28.12 33.86
N ARG A 368 -6.43 27.42 34.59
CA ARG A 368 -6.60 27.18 36.03
C ARG A 368 -6.58 28.47 36.85
N LEU A 369 -6.00 29.54 36.30
CA LEU A 369 -5.89 30.85 36.93
C LEU A 369 -7.06 31.78 36.60
N ALA A 370 -8.03 31.37 35.77
CA ALA A 370 -9.12 32.23 35.34
C ALA A 370 -10.03 32.70 36.51
N THR A 371 -10.02 32.00 37.65
CA THR A 371 -10.80 32.35 38.85
C THR A 371 -9.98 33.02 39.95
N VAL A 372 -8.69 33.22 39.71
CA VAL A 372 -7.77 33.81 40.69
C VAL A 372 -8.12 35.28 40.95
N THR A 373 -7.94 35.73 42.18
CA THR A 373 -8.29 37.09 42.61
C THR A 373 -7.08 38.00 42.89
N SER A 374 -5.85 37.47 42.83
CA SER A 374 -4.64 38.26 43.13
C SER A 374 -3.37 37.74 42.45
N LEU A 375 -2.35 38.61 42.34
CA LEU A 375 -0.99 38.24 41.92
C LEU A 375 -0.39 37.13 42.81
N ALA A 376 -0.70 37.15 44.10
CA ALA A 376 -0.21 36.17 45.06
C ALA A 376 -0.66 34.75 44.70
N GLU A 377 -1.95 34.60 44.42
CA GLU A 377 -2.56 33.34 43.99
C GLU A 377 -2.01 32.86 42.65
N VAL A 378 -1.74 33.75 41.68
CA VAL A 378 -1.09 33.38 40.41
C VAL A 378 0.29 32.77 40.65
N LEU A 379 1.15 33.48 41.39
CA LEU A 379 2.52 33.01 41.65
C LEU A 379 2.56 31.78 42.55
N LEU A 380 1.61 31.67 43.50
CA LEU A 380 1.45 30.49 44.33
C LEU A 380 1.08 29.27 43.48
N THR A 381 0.06 29.40 42.63
CA THR A 381 -0.37 28.31 41.74
C THR A 381 0.76 27.86 40.82
N MET A 382 1.50 28.81 40.24
CA MET A 382 2.69 28.48 39.43
C MET A 382 3.73 27.72 40.26
N ALA A 383 4.01 28.16 41.49
CA ALA A 383 4.99 27.49 42.33
C ALA A 383 4.54 26.10 42.81
N GLU A 384 3.25 25.90 43.05
CA GLU A 384 2.66 24.60 43.39
C GLU A 384 2.78 23.61 42.22
N GLU A 385 2.48 24.04 40.99
CA GLU A 385 2.65 23.21 39.79
C GLU A 385 4.13 22.83 39.58
N ILE A 386 5.04 23.77 39.81
CA ILE A 386 6.49 23.51 39.77
C ILE A 386 6.88 22.50 40.84
N ALA A 387 6.40 22.68 42.07
CA ALA A 387 6.70 21.81 43.19
C ALA A 387 6.19 20.38 42.96
N GLN A 388 4.95 20.26 42.49
CA GLN A 388 4.32 18.98 42.17
C GLN A 388 5.06 18.26 41.04
N THR A 389 5.40 18.95 39.96
CA THR A 389 6.07 18.37 38.79
C THR A 389 7.48 17.89 39.12
N LEU A 390 8.22 18.64 39.93
CA LEU A 390 9.59 18.27 40.33
C LEU A 390 9.64 17.34 41.55
N ALA A 391 8.50 17.05 42.17
CA ALA A 391 8.38 16.33 43.45
C ALA A 391 9.28 16.95 44.54
N ILE A 392 9.06 18.23 44.81
CA ILE A 392 9.74 19.02 45.86
C ILE A 392 8.71 19.75 46.73
N ASP A 393 9.16 20.30 47.85
CA ASP A 393 8.28 21.07 48.74
C ASP A 393 7.80 22.35 48.04
N ALA A 394 6.49 22.61 48.17
CA ALA A 394 5.90 23.87 47.78
C ALA A 394 6.44 25.02 48.67
N PRO A 395 6.52 26.25 48.14
CA PRO A 395 6.89 27.40 48.96
C PRO A 395 5.84 27.67 50.05
N GLU A 396 6.26 28.35 51.11
CA GLU A 396 5.35 28.74 52.21
C GLU A 396 4.30 29.74 51.71
N GLU A 397 3.04 29.29 51.65
CA GLU A 397 1.88 30.04 51.15
C GLU A 397 1.72 31.41 51.83
N GLU A 398 1.87 31.47 53.16
CA GLU A 398 1.77 32.70 53.94
C GLU A 398 2.81 33.74 53.50
N LYS A 399 4.02 33.30 53.16
CA LYS A 399 5.11 34.18 52.74
C LYS A 399 4.87 34.73 51.33
N ILE A 400 4.45 33.88 50.39
CA ILE A 400 4.09 34.33 49.03
C ILE A 400 2.90 35.28 49.09
N SER A 401 1.89 35.01 49.91
CA SER A 401 0.73 35.90 50.07
C SER A 401 1.11 37.32 50.52
N GLN A 402 2.13 37.45 51.39
CA GLN A 402 2.59 38.75 51.89
C GLN A 402 3.52 39.49 50.92
N HIS A 403 4.47 38.79 50.29
CA HIS A 403 5.44 39.38 49.35
C HIS A 403 5.62 38.48 48.11
N PRO A 404 4.66 38.48 47.17
CA PRO A 404 4.56 37.49 46.10
C PRO A 404 5.81 37.36 45.23
N GLU A 405 6.23 38.46 44.61
CA GLU A 405 7.38 38.47 43.70
C GLU A 405 8.69 38.09 44.40
N MET A 406 8.91 38.62 45.61
CA MET A 406 10.15 38.39 46.35
C MET A 406 10.33 36.91 46.73
N TYR A 407 9.29 36.27 47.25
CA TYR A 407 9.37 34.87 47.64
C TYR A 407 9.32 33.92 46.46
N PHE A 408 8.59 34.26 45.39
CA PHE A 408 8.62 33.49 44.14
C PHE A 408 10.02 33.54 43.48
N ASN A 409 10.65 34.72 43.41
CA ASN A 409 12.02 34.86 42.90
C ASN A 409 13.03 34.04 43.70
N ARG A 410 12.93 34.08 45.04
CA ARG A 410 13.77 33.25 45.92
C ARG A 410 13.54 31.76 45.73
N TYR A 411 12.29 31.36 45.49
CA TYR A 411 11.93 29.98 45.19
C TYR A 411 12.58 29.52 43.87
N LEU A 412 12.47 30.31 42.79
CA LEU A 412 13.13 30.02 41.52
C LEU A 412 14.66 30.01 41.65
N ASP A 413 15.26 30.97 42.38
CA ASP A 413 16.70 31.00 42.63
C ASP A 413 17.19 29.73 43.33
N ARG A 414 16.48 29.30 44.38
CA ARG A 414 16.76 28.06 45.11
C ARG A 414 16.67 26.85 44.18
N LEU A 415 15.61 26.81 43.38
CA LEU A 415 15.38 25.74 42.43
C LEU A 415 16.53 25.63 41.42
N MET A 416 16.96 26.75 40.85
CA MET A 416 18.03 26.82 39.84
C MET A 416 19.44 26.56 40.40
N ARG A 417 19.71 26.91 41.66
CA ARG A 417 21.05 26.82 42.26
C ARG A 417 21.29 25.56 43.08
N GLN A 418 20.24 24.93 43.61
CA GLN A 418 20.35 23.79 44.51
C GLN A 418 19.63 22.56 43.96
N ILE A 419 18.32 22.68 43.70
CA ILE A 419 17.45 21.53 43.42
C ILE A 419 17.73 20.90 42.05
N LEU A 420 17.83 21.69 40.99
CA LEU A 420 18.11 21.16 39.65
C LEU A 420 19.49 20.48 39.56
N PRO A 421 20.59 21.08 40.09
CA PRO A 421 21.88 20.39 40.17
C PRO A 421 21.83 19.06 40.95
N GLU A 422 21.13 18.99 42.08
CA GLU A 422 20.95 17.75 42.86
C GLU A 422 20.25 16.65 42.04
N LYS A 423 19.34 17.03 41.14
CA LYS A 423 18.64 16.12 40.21
C LYS A 423 19.40 15.91 38.88
N ALA A 424 20.67 16.33 38.80
CA ALA A 424 21.50 16.27 37.58
C ALA A 424 20.87 16.97 36.35
N LYS A 425 20.08 18.03 36.58
CA LYS A 425 19.47 18.86 35.55
C LYS A 425 20.29 20.14 35.35
N THR A 426 20.50 20.52 34.09
CA THR A 426 21.27 21.71 33.70
C THR A 426 20.38 22.88 33.27
N GLY A 427 19.09 22.65 33.02
CA GLY A 427 18.17 23.69 32.58
C GLY A 427 16.71 23.39 32.92
N LEU A 428 15.90 24.45 32.96
CA LEU A 428 14.47 24.40 33.19
C LEU A 428 13.73 25.22 32.15
N ILE A 429 12.67 24.64 31.61
CA ILE A 429 11.70 25.30 30.75
C ILE A 429 10.34 25.36 31.47
N ILE A 430 9.75 26.54 31.56
CA ILE A 430 8.40 26.72 32.08
C ILE A 430 7.47 27.05 30.91
N ALA A 431 6.61 26.10 30.53
CA ALA A 431 5.64 26.25 29.47
C ALA A 431 4.30 26.75 30.05
N LEU A 432 3.94 27.97 29.72
CA LEU A 432 2.67 28.61 30.08
C LEU A 432 1.72 28.53 28.88
N ASP A 433 0.70 27.68 29.00
CA ASP A 433 -0.35 27.54 27.98
C ASP A 433 -1.54 28.45 28.26
N GLU A 434 -2.27 28.83 27.21
CA GLU A 434 -3.44 29.74 27.27
C GLU A 434 -3.07 31.11 27.86
N PHE A 435 -1.98 31.70 27.34
CA PHE A 435 -1.41 32.96 27.82
C PHE A 435 -2.36 34.15 27.73
N GLU A 436 -3.38 34.10 26.85
CA GLU A 436 -4.46 35.09 26.80
C GLU A 436 -5.14 35.33 28.16
N ILE A 437 -5.16 34.35 29.06
CA ILE A 437 -5.74 34.50 30.41
C ILE A 437 -4.99 35.55 31.23
N ILE A 438 -3.68 35.71 31.03
CA ILE A 438 -2.91 36.76 31.72
C ILE A 438 -3.34 38.15 31.25
N GLU A 439 -3.64 38.30 29.96
CA GLU A 439 -4.15 39.56 29.40
C GLU A 439 -5.52 39.89 29.99
N ASP A 440 -6.45 38.93 30.00
CA ASP A 440 -7.78 39.07 30.61
C ASP A 440 -7.70 39.51 32.08
N LEU A 441 -6.76 38.93 32.85
CA LEU A 441 -6.55 39.27 34.26
C LEU A 441 -5.94 40.67 34.46
N ILE A 442 -5.10 41.14 33.53
CA ILE A 442 -4.55 42.51 33.55
C ILE A 442 -5.66 43.51 33.21
N GLU A 443 -6.48 43.23 32.19
CA GLU A 443 -7.62 44.06 31.81
C GLU A 443 -8.67 44.15 32.94
N ALA A 444 -8.91 43.03 33.62
CA ALA A 444 -9.77 42.98 34.80
C ALA A 444 -9.17 43.68 36.05
N ASN A 445 -7.95 44.21 35.98
CA ASN A 445 -7.18 44.79 37.09
C ASN A 445 -6.91 43.81 38.25
N THR A 446 -7.03 42.51 38.02
CA THR A 446 -6.63 41.46 38.98
C THR A 446 -5.11 41.33 39.04
N LEU A 447 -4.45 41.45 37.89
CA LEU A 447 -3.00 41.54 37.77
C LEU A 447 -2.57 42.99 37.54
N PRO A 448 -1.40 43.40 38.06
CA PRO A 448 -0.92 44.75 37.86
C PRO A 448 -0.43 44.93 36.41
N GLN A 449 -0.60 46.13 35.85
CA GLN A 449 -0.23 46.48 34.47
C GLN A 449 1.26 46.24 34.15
N ASN A 450 2.15 46.25 35.15
CA ASN A 450 3.57 45.99 35.00
C ASN A 450 3.94 44.49 35.09
N PHE A 451 2.96 43.57 35.21
CA PHE A 451 3.21 42.14 35.36
C PHE A 451 4.00 41.53 34.18
N LEU A 452 3.75 41.97 32.94
CA LEU A 452 4.55 41.53 31.78
C LEU A 452 6.02 42.00 31.89
N GLY A 453 6.26 43.15 32.51
CA GLY A 453 7.61 43.62 32.85
C GLY A 453 8.28 42.74 33.90
N TYR A 454 7.52 42.24 34.87
CA TYR A 454 7.99 41.25 35.84
C TYR A 454 8.32 39.91 35.17
N LEU A 455 7.44 39.37 34.32
CA LEU A 455 7.72 38.15 33.53
C LEU A 455 8.98 38.30 32.68
N ARG A 456 9.20 39.48 32.08
CA ARG A 456 10.45 39.80 31.35
C ARG A 456 11.67 39.65 32.24
N SER A 457 11.60 40.16 33.47
CA SER A 457 12.71 40.06 34.42
C SER A 457 13.02 38.61 34.79
N LEU A 458 12.00 37.73 34.83
CA LEU A 458 12.17 36.30 35.04
C LEU A 458 12.85 35.63 33.83
N VAL A 459 12.41 35.95 32.61
CA VAL A 459 13.02 35.47 31.36
C VAL A 459 14.52 35.82 31.30
N GLN A 460 14.91 36.99 31.82
CA GLN A 460 16.30 37.47 31.80
C GLN A 460 17.13 37.05 33.03
N SER A 461 16.53 36.34 33.99
CA SER A 461 17.15 36.07 35.29
C SER A 461 18.29 35.05 35.24
N SER A 462 18.26 34.10 34.29
CA SER A 462 19.22 33.02 34.22
C SER A 462 19.29 32.41 32.81
N PRO A 463 20.49 32.13 32.27
CA PRO A 463 20.64 31.42 30.99
C PRO A 463 20.14 29.97 31.03
N ARG A 464 19.97 29.41 32.23
CA ARG A 464 19.50 28.03 32.44
C ARG A 464 17.98 27.95 32.62
N LEU A 465 17.26 29.08 32.56
CA LEU A 465 15.81 29.16 32.69
C LEU A 465 15.23 29.75 31.41
N ALA A 466 14.28 29.06 30.79
CA ALA A 466 13.51 29.58 29.67
C ALA A 466 12.01 29.42 29.88
N PHE A 467 11.25 30.23 29.16
CA PHE A 467 9.80 30.18 29.14
C PHE A 467 9.30 29.85 27.74
N VAL A 468 8.20 29.11 27.67
CA VAL A 468 7.40 28.95 26.46
C VAL A 468 6.05 29.55 26.74
N PHE A 469 5.69 30.62 26.05
CA PHE A 469 4.36 31.24 26.17
C PHE A 469 3.51 30.81 24.99
N ALA A 470 2.42 30.07 25.22
CA ALA A 470 1.52 29.64 24.14
C ALA A 470 0.17 30.35 24.24
N GLY A 471 -0.31 30.90 23.12
CA GLY A 471 -1.59 31.62 23.08
C GLY A 471 -2.11 31.92 21.68
N LEU A 472 -3.03 32.88 21.57
CA LEU A 472 -3.65 33.31 20.31
C LEU A 472 -2.75 34.23 19.46
N HIS A 473 -3.19 34.53 18.24
CA HIS A 473 -2.51 35.44 17.31
C HIS A 473 -2.44 36.89 17.81
N THR A 474 -3.21 37.28 18.83
CA THR A 474 -3.04 38.59 19.50
C THR A 474 -1.61 38.79 20.00
N LEU A 475 -0.93 37.71 20.40
CA LEU A 475 0.49 37.74 20.77
C LEU A 475 1.40 38.16 19.62
N GLU A 476 1.09 37.80 18.38
CA GLU A 476 1.84 38.24 17.20
C GLU A 476 1.63 39.73 16.95
N GLU A 477 0.39 40.21 17.03
CA GLU A 477 0.05 41.64 16.91
C GLU A 477 0.77 42.47 18.00
N MET A 478 0.88 41.93 19.21
CA MET A 478 1.65 42.53 20.31
C MET A 478 3.18 42.39 20.16
N THR A 479 3.68 41.35 19.48
CA THR A 479 5.11 41.25 19.12
C THR A 479 5.49 42.19 17.98
N ALA A 480 4.54 42.50 17.09
CA ALA A 480 4.68 43.44 15.98
C ALA A 480 4.60 44.90 16.46
N ASP A 481 3.87 45.17 17.55
CA ASP A 481 4.08 46.34 18.39
C ASP A 481 5.45 46.23 19.08
N TYR A 482 6.48 46.58 18.31
CA TYR A 482 7.91 46.68 18.65
C TYR A 482 8.22 47.44 19.97
N PHE A 483 7.21 48.03 20.60
CA PHE A 483 7.26 48.85 21.80
C PHE A 483 6.97 48.12 23.11
N HIS A 484 6.45 46.88 23.12
CA HIS A 484 6.27 46.15 24.38
C HIS A 484 7.54 45.35 24.74
N PRO A 485 8.35 45.79 25.72
CA PRO A 485 9.73 45.30 25.89
C PRO A 485 9.85 43.81 26.23
N PHE A 486 8.78 43.19 26.73
CA PHE A 486 8.70 41.75 27.01
C PHE A 486 8.89 40.90 25.75
N PHE A 487 8.23 41.24 24.65
CA PHE A 487 8.27 40.44 23.43
C PHE A 487 9.61 40.53 22.69
N GLY A 488 10.37 41.61 22.89
CA GLY A 488 11.75 41.71 22.40
C GLY A 488 12.75 40.77 23.11
N SER A 489 12.32 40.04 24.15
CA SER A 489 13.17 39.07 24.88
C SER A 489 12.84 37.60 24.61
N VAL A 490 11.91 37.34 23.69
CA VAL A 490 11.41 36.00 23.36
C VAL A 490 11.40 35.81 21.85
N TYR A 491 11.61 34.58 21.39
CA TYR A 491 11.59 34.24 19.97
C TYR A 491 10.18 33.80 19.53
N PRO A 492 9.57 34.44 18.53
CA PRO A 492 8.22 34.10 18.06
C PRO A 492 8.25 32.89 17.10
N ILE A 493 7.38 31.90 17.35
CA ILE A 493 7.21 30.71 16.49
C ILE A 493 5.73 30.55 16.13
N PRO A 494 5.36 30.72 14.84
CA PRO A 494 4.00 30.52 14.37
C PRO A 494 3.63 29.04 14.32
N VAL A 495 2.48 28.68 14.90
CA VAL A 495 1.87 27.35 14.82
C VAL A 495 0.74 27.38 13.79
N SER A 496 1.07 27.02 12.55
CA SER A 496 0.13 27.04 11.42
C SER A 496 -0.55 25.69 11.18
N PHE A 497 -1.23 25.52 10.05
CA PHE A 497 -1.85 24.25 9.62
C PHE A 497 -0.84 23.11 9.47
N LEU A 498 -1.33 21.87 9.39
CA LEU A 498 -0.49 20.71 9.08
C LEU A 498 -0.18 20.66 7.58
N SER A 499 0.97 20.11 7.24
CA SER A 499 1.29 19.79 5.84
C SER A 499 0.38 18.68 5.29
N PRO A 500 0.24 18.56 3.95
CA PRO A 500 -0.43 17.44 3.33
C PRO A 500 0.13 16.08 3.79
N GLU A 501 1.45 15.97 3.91
CA GLU A 501 2.15 14.76 4.36
C GLU A 501 1.79 14.42 5.80
N SER A 502 1.85 15.41 6.70
CA SER A 502 1.50 15.21 8.12
C SER A 502 0.05 14.78 8.27
N THR A 503 -0.85 15.38 7.48
CA THR A 503 -2.28 15.02 7.45
C THR A 503 -2.48 13.57 7.02
N ARG A 504 -1.78 13.12 5.97
CA ARG A 504 -1.82 11.73 5.51
C ARG A 504 -1.34 10.76 6.58
N VAL A 505 -0.25 11.07 7.27
CA VAL A 505 0.30 10.18 8.31
C VAL A 505 -0.63 10.10 9.52
N ILE A 506 -1.17 11.22 10.00
CA ILE A 506 -2.13 11.24 11.13
C ILE A 506 -3.37 10.39 10.83
N LEU A 507 -3.88 10.45 9.60
CA LEU A 507 -5.05 9.69 9.19
C LEU A 507 -4.73 8.21 9.00
N ALA A 508 -3.65 7.88 8.28
CA ALA A 508 -3.31 6.50 7.97
C ALA A 508 -2.72 5.74 9.17
N ASN A 509 -2.10 6.44 10.14
CA ASN A 509 -1.54 5.84 11.34
C ASN A 509 -1.90 6.63 12.62
N PRO A 510 -3.15 6.54 13.10
CA PRO A 510 -3.62 7.33 14.23
C PRO A 510 -3.20 6.79 15.61
N VAL A 511 -2.68 5.57 15.68
CA VAL A 511 -2.28 4.91 16.95
C VAL A 511 -0.77 4.93 17.20
N GLY A 512 0.04 5.26 16.19
CA GLY A 512 1.50 5.25 16.26
C GLY A 512 2.11 3.97 15.68
N GLU A 513 3.44 3.83 15.71
CA GLU A 513 4.15 2.74 15.01
C GLU A 513 4.01 1.35 15.66
N ASP A 514 3.58 1.28 16.92
CA ASP A 514 3.56 0.03 17.71
C ASP A 514 2.19 -0.64 17.80
N GLU A 515 1.14 -0.01 17.27
CA GLU A 515 -0.23 -0.53 17.27
C GLU A 515 -0.76 -0.54 15.84
N ASP A 516 -1.51 -1.57 15.47
CA ASP A 516 -2.11 -1.66 14.14
C ASP A 516 -3.48 -1.00 14.11
N PHE A 517 -3.69 -0.11 13.12
CA PHE A 517 -5.00 0.44 12.80
C PHE A 517 -5.58 -0.29 11.58
N PRO A 518 -6.77 -0.92 11.67
CA PRO A 518 -7.26 -1.85 10.64
C PRO A 518 -7.96 -1.18 9.45
N LEU A 519 -8.20 0.14 9.49
CA LEU A 519 -8.81 0.89 8.38
C LEU A 519 -7.76 1.66 7.59
N ASP A 520 -8.01 1.81 6.29
CA ASP A 520 -7.09 2.47 5.34
C ASP A 520 -7.84 3.51 4.50
N TYR A 521 -7.09 4.28 3.72
CA TYR A 521 -7.60 5.36 2.90
C TYR A 521 -6.99 5.28 1.49
N THR A 522 -7.79 5.55 0.46
CA THR A 522 -7.19 5.81 -0.85
C THR A 522 -6.40 7.12 -0.85
N PRO A 523 -5.36 7.27 -1.69
CA PRO A 523 -4.65 8.54 -1.84
C PRO A 523 -5.58 9.72 -2.15
N SER A 524 -6.57 9.49 -3.03
CA SER A 524 -7.60 10.48 -3.36
C SER A 524 -8.50 10.85 -2.17
N ALA A 525 -8.84 9.90 -1.28
CA ALA A 525 -9.58 10.20 -0.07
C ALA A 525 -8.75 11.07 0.88
N LEU A 526 -7.47 10.77 1.07
CA LEU A 526 -6.57 11.59 1.89
C LEU A 526 -6.41 13.00 1.32
N ASP A 527 -6.23 13.13 0.01
CA ASP A 527 -6.15 14.43 -0.67
C ASP A 527 -7.44 15.22 -0.52
N LYS A 528 -8.58 14.55 -0.62
CA LYS A 528 -9.88 15.17 -0.37
C LYS A 528 -10.03 15.67 1.06
N ILE A 529 -9.62 14.87 2.05
CA ILE A 529 -9.64 15.28 3.46
C ILE A 529 -8.76 16.51 3.68
N TYR A 530 -7.57 16.54 3.07
CA TYR A 530 -6.71 17.72 3.12
C TYR A 530 -7.37 18.94 2.47
N GLN A 531 -7.98 18.80 1.29
CA GLN A 531 -8.72 19.90 0.64
C GLN A 531 -9.86 20.45 1.50
N LEU A 532 -10.57 19.57 2.21
CA LEU A 532 -11.70 19.95 3.07
C LEU A 532 -11.24 20.67 4.35
N THR A 533 -10.13 20.23 4.92
CA THR A 533 -9.63 20.70 6.23
C THR A 533 -8.55 21.76 6.13
N HIS A 534 -7.89 21.88 4.97
CA HIS A 534 -6.65 22.63 4.79
C HIS A 534 -5.57 22.25 5.83
N GLY A 535 -5.56 21.00 6.29
CA GLY A 535 -4.63 20.55 7.34
C GLY A 535 -4.94 21.06 8.75
N GLN A 536 -6.14 21.58 9.01
CA GLN A 536 -6.56 21.99 10.35
C GLN A 536 -6.57 20.78 11.32
N PRO A 537 -5.70 20.75 12.36
CA PRO A 537 -5.47 19.53 13.15
C PRO A 537 -6.72 18.93 13.79
N TYR A 538 -7.59 19.78 14.34
CA TYR A 538 -8.82 19.33 14.97
C TYR A 538 -9.81 18.76 13.96
N LEU A 539 -9.99 19.38 12.79
CA LEU A 539 -10.87 18.89 11.75
C LEU A 539 -10.35 17.60 11.11
N VAL A 540 -9.03 17.46 10.94
CA VAL A 540 -8.40 16.20 10.48
C VAL A 540 -8.74 15.06 11.45
N GLN A 541 -8.53 15.28 12.75
CA GLN A 541 -8.90 14.31 13.79
C GLN A 541 -10.42 14.05 13.80
N LEU A 542 -11.24 15.09 13.64
CA LEU A 542 -12.70 14.97 13.63
C LEU A 542 -13.21 14.13 12.44
N ILE A 543 -12.64 14.31 11.24
CA ILE A 543 -13.00 13.49 10.08
C ILE A 543 -12.61 12.03 10.33
N GLY A 544 -11.39 11.76 10.78
CA GLY A 544 -10.97 10.40 11.12
C GLY A 544 -11.90 9.76 12.15
N PHE A 545 -12.27 10.53 13.18
CA PHE A 545 -13.22 10.11 14.21
C PHE A 545 -14.58 9.72 13.58
N HIS A 546 -15.11 10.55 12.68
CA HIS A 546 -16.39 10.29 12.02
C HIS A 546 -16.32 9.11 11.05
N LEU A 547 -15.20 8.90 10.36
CA LEU A 547 -15.03 7.78 9.43
C LEU A 547 -15.01 6.43 10.13
N VAL A 548 -14.30 6.30 11.26
CA VAL A 548 -14.34 5.08 12.08
C VAL A 548 -15.76 4.79 12.54
N ARG A 549 -16.50 5.83 12.95
CA ARG A 549 -17.89 5.68 13.37
C ARG A 549 -18.81 5.31 12.22
N PHE A 550 -18.62 5.92 11.06
CA PHE A 550 -19.34 5.59 9.83
C PHE A 550 -19.14 4.12 9.46
N TYR A 551 -17.89 3.64 9.44
CA TYR A 551 -17.58 2.23 9.21
C TYR A 551 -18.25 1.32 10.24
N ASN A 552 -18.11 1.63 11.53
CA ASN A 552 -18.72 0.83 12.59
C ASN A 552 -20.25 0.75 12.47
N LYS A 553 -20.91 1.86 12.12
CA LYS A 553 -22.36 1.91 11.87
C LYS A 553 -22.74 1.06 10.67
N GLN A 554 -22.04 1.19 9.55
CA GLN A 554 -22.32 0.44 8.33
C GLN A 554 -22.18 -1.07 8.54
N VAL A 555 -21.06 -1.51 9.12
CA VAL A 555 -20.72 -2.93 9.26
C VAL A 555 -21.47 -3.59 10.43
N PHE A 556 -21.47 -2.97 11.62
CA PHE A 556 -21.96 -3.63 12.83
C PHE A 556 -23.40 -3.28 13.20
N GLU A 557 -23.92 -2.12 12.79
CA GLU A 557 -25.31 -1.73 13.11
C GLU A 557 -26.26 -2.02 11.95
N LEU A 558 -25.86 -1.64 10.74
CA LEU A 558 -26.69 -1.77 9.54
C LEU A 558 -26.43 -3.07 8.76
N GLN A 559 -25.42 -3.86 9.16
CA GLN A 559 -25.02 -5.12 8.52
C GLN A 559 -24.78 -4.98 7.00
N ARG A 560 -24.25 -3.83 6.58
CA ARG A 560 -23.89 -3.54 5.19
C ARG A 560 -22.40 -3.77 5.00
N PRO A 561 -21.99 -4.46 3.93
CA PRO A 561 -20.56 -4.56 3.61
C PRO A 561 -20.02 -3.15 3.34
N GLN A 562 -18.90 -2.83 3.99
CA GLN A 562 -18.14 -1.61 3.78
C GLN A 562 -16.69 -2.03 3.57
N ASP A 563 -16.03 -1.44 2.57
CA ASP A 563 -14.60 -1.66 2.35
C ASP A 563 -13.82 -1.10 3.55
N ILE A 564 -12.76 -1.80 3.96
CA ILE A 564 -11.83 -1.34 5.01
C ILE A 564 -11.04 -0.11 4.53
N ARG A 565 -10.98 0.12 3.22
CA ARG A 565 -10.34 1.28 2.61
C ARG A 565 -11.36 2.34 2.21
N PHE A 566 -11.30 3.49 2.85
CA PHE A 566 -12.18 4.62 2.54
C PHE A 566 -11.87 5.26 1.18
N GLN A 567 -12.94 5.52 0.44
CA GLN A 567 -12.96 6.25 -0.81
C GLN A 567 -13.44 7.69 -0.59
N VAL A 568 -13.33 8.52 -1.63
CA VAL A 568 -13.80 9.93 -1.60
C VAL A 568 -15.28 10.02 -1.23
N GLU A 569 -16.09 9.08 -1.73
CA GLU A 569 -17.52 9.02 -1.45
C GLU A 569 -17.81 8.70 0.02
N ASP A 570 -16.96 7.94 0.69
CA ASP A 570 -17.11 7.65 2.12
C ASP A 570 -16.79 8.88 2.96
N VAL A 571 -15.77 9.65 2.57
CA VAL A 571 -15.42 10.93 3.20
C VAL A 571 -16.58 11.91 3.12
N GLU A 572 -17.17 12.11 1.93
CA GLU A 572 -18.31 13.02 1.78
C GLU A 572 -19.55 12.53 2.55
N LYS A 573 -19.79 11.22 2.63
CA LYS A 573 -20.90 10.66 3.44
C LYS A 573 -20.68 10.82 4.95
N ALA A 574 -19.43 10.80 5.41
CA ALA A 574 -19.11 10.95 6.82
C ALA A 574 -19.22 12.40 7.32
N ILE A 575 -19.26 13.36 6.40
CA ILE A 575 -19.45 14.80 6.69
C ILE A 575 -20.95 15.10 6.55
N ASP A 576 -21.70 14.72 7.59
CA ASP A 576 -23.14 14.95 7.72
C ASP A 576 -23.45 16.07 8.72
N ASP A 577 -24.73 16.31 8.99
CA ASP A 577 -25.16 17.30 9.99
C ASP A 577 -24.55 17.03 11.38
N GLU A 578 -24.34 15.76 11.74
CA GLU A 578 -23.73 15.41 13.02
C GLU A 578 -22.26 15.83 13.09
N PHE A 579 -21.52 15.73 11.97
CA PHE A 579 -20.16 16.25 11.87
C PHE A 579 -20.11 17.75 12.21
N PHE A 580 -20.98 18.55 11.60
CA PHE A 580 -21.03 19.99 11.86
C PHE A 580 -21.50 20.31 13.28
N GLN A 581 -22.46 19.56 13.84
CA GLN A 581 -22.90 19.72 15.22
C GLN A 581 -21.77 19.45 16.23
N ARG A 582 -20.99 18.37 16.04
CA ARG A 582 -19.83 18.06 16.91
C ARG A 582 -18.67 19.03 16.70
N GLY A 583 -18.45 19.46 15.46
CA GLY A 583 -17.47 20.48 15.11
C GLY A 583 -17.88 21.91 15.49
N ASN A 584 -19.12 22.14 15.94
CA ASN A 584 -19.70 23.48 16.08
C ASN A 584 -18.87 24.41 16.98
N TYR A 585 -18.24 23.88 18.03
CA TYR A 585 -17.40 24.70 18.89
C TYR A 585 -16.21 25.32 18.12
N TYR A 586 -15.63 24.60 17.15
CA TYR A 586 -14.52 25.09 16.33
C TYR A 586 -15.03 26.18 15.39
N PHE A 587 -16.09 25.90 14.63
CA PHE A 587 -16.63 26.84 13.65
C PHE A 587 -17.14 28.13 14.30
N THR A 588 -17.92 28.02 15.37
CA THR A 588 -18.37 29.18 16.14
C THR A 588 -17.22 29.91 16.82
N GLY A 589 -16.15 29.20 17.21
CA GLY A 589 -14.94 29.78 17.77
C GLY A 589 -14.23 30.71 16.78
N VAL A 590 -13.96 30.21 15.56
CA VAL A 590 -13.35 30.99 14.47
C VAL A 590 -14.23 32.19 14.11
N TRP A 591 -15.55 31.98 14.00
CA TRP A 591 -16.50 33.05 13.69
C TRP A 591 -16.56 34.16 14.76
N LYS A 592 -16.60 33.78 16.04
CA LYS A 592 -16.63 34.75 17.14
C LYS A 592 -15.36 35.59 17.20
N GLN A 593 -14.20 34.95 17.01
CA GLN A 593 -12.92 35.64 17.00
C GLN A 593 -12.85 36.66 15.85
N ALA A 594 -13.18 36.24 14.62
CA ALA A 594 -13.23 37.14 13.47
C ALA A 594 -14.16 38.35 13.69
N LYS A 595 -15.24 38.21 14.46
CA LYS A 595 -16.14 39.33 14.80
C LYS A 595 -15.59 40.28 15.86
N GLN A 596 -14.67 39.84 16.71
CA GLN A 596 -14.16 40.63 17.85
C GLN A 596 -12.95 41.50 17.48
N ASP A 597 -12.09 41.07 16.56
CA ASP A 597 -10.81 41.75 16.31
C ASP A 597 -10.96 43.07 15.52
N ALA A 598 -11.13 42.97 14.20
CA ALA A 598 -11.35 44.10 13.29
C ALA A 598 -12.78 44.13 12.72
N ALA A 599 -13.37 45.33 12.65
CA ALA A 599 -14.68 45.54 12.02
C ALA A 599 -14.66 45.16 10.53
N GLY A 600 -15.74 44.54 10.04
CA GLY A 600 -15.92 44.17 8.63
C GLY A 600 -15.51 42.74 8.27
N GLN A 601 -14.85 42.00 9.16
CA GLN A 601 -14.41 40.63 8.89
C GLN A 601 -15.58 39.66 8.68
N GLY A 602 -16.65 39.78 9.46
CA GLY A 602 -17.83 38.92 9.32
C GLY A 602 -18.51 39.09 7.95
N GLU A 603 -18.64 40.34 7.49
CA GLU A 603 -19.19 40.70 6.19
C GLU A 603 -18.34 40.12 5.05
N ILE A 604 -17.02 40.19 5.16
CA ILE A 604 -16.09 39.58 4.18
C ILE A 604 -16.28 38.06 4.13
N LEU A 605 -16.34 37.39 5.29
CA LEU A 605 -16.50 35.94 5.35
C LEU A 605 -17.85 35.47 4.77
N ILE A 606 -18.95 36.19 5.05
CA ILE A 606 -20.26 35.91 4.45
C ILE A 606 -20.19 36.05 2.93
N VAL A 607 -19.64 37.18 2.45
CA VAL A 607 -19.50 37.44 1.00
C VAL A 607 -18.60 36.42 0.32
N LEU A 608 -17.53 35.93 0.97
CA LEU A 608 -16.64 34.90 0.42
C LEU A 608 -17.25 33.50 0.45
N SER A 609 -18.18 33.21 1.36
CA SER A 609 -18.69 31.86 1.59
C SER A 609 -19.28 31.17 0.34
N PRO A 610 -20.03 31.82 -0.57
CA PRO A 610 -20.51 31.15 -1.79
C PRO A 610 -19.44 31.00 -2.90
N HIS A 611 -18.26 31.61 -2.75
CA HIS A 611 -17.24 31.67 -3.81
C HIS A 611 -16.02 30.80 -3.49
N LEU A 612 -16.05 29.52 -3.91
CA LEU A 612 -14.96 28.57 -3.72
C LEU A 612 -13.59 29.06 -4.27
N GLN A 613 -13.62 29.74 -5.43
CA GLN A 613 -12.41 30.28 -6.08
C GLN A 613 -11.98 31.66 -5.54
N GLY A 614 -12.65 32.15 -4.50
CA GLY A 614 -12.42 33.47 -3.94
C GLY A 614 -12.90 34.63 -4.80
N LEU A 615 -12.68 35.83 -4.28
CA LEU A 615 -13.05 37.11 -4.90
C LEU A 615 -11.84 38.05 -4.96
N THR A 616 -11.82 38.95 -5.94
CA THR A 616 -10.80 40.00 -5.98
C THR A 616 -11.08 41.06 -4.92
N ARG A 617 -10.07 41.85 -4.56
CA ARG A 617 -10.25 43.02 -3.68
C ARG A 617 -11.34 43.98 -4.17
N ALA A 618 -11.43 44.19 -5.49
CA ALA A 618 -12.43 45.07 -6.09
C ALA A 618 -13.86 44.51 -5.90
N ASP A 619 -14.03 43.21 -6.13
CA ASP A 619 -15.32 42.53 -5.93
C ASP A 619 -15.74 42.61 -4.45
N LEU A 620 -14.81 42.33 -3.53
CA LEU A 620 -15.08 42.42 -2.08
C LEU A 620 -15.48 43.82 -1.65
N LEU A 621 -14.79 44.86 -2.15
CA LEU A 621 -15.13 46.24 -1.84
C LEU A 621 -16.56 46.58 -2.32
N SER A 622 -16.95 46.10 -3.50
CA SER A 622 -18.28 46.34 -4.06
C SER A 622 -19.39 45.58 -3.32
N SER A 623 -19.10 44.34 -2.87
CA SER A 623 -20.10 43.44 -2.28
C SER A 623 -20.28 43.61 -0.78
N THR A 624 -19.25 44.07 -0.05
CA THR A 624 -19.31 44.22 1.41
C THR A 624 -19.83 45.59 1.85
N GLY A 625 -19.76 46.61 0.98
CA GLY A 625 -20.10 48.00 1.34
C GLY A 625 -19.14 48.65 2.35
N LEU A 626 -18.00 48.01 2.63
CA LEU A 626 -16.98 48.54 3.54
C LEU A 626 -16.18 49.66 2.88
N THR A 627 -15.58 50.53 3.69
CA THR A 627 -14.57 51.47 3.19
C THR A 627 -13.29 50.72 2.80
N ALA A 628 -12.53 51.25 1.83
CA ALA A 628 -11.27 50.62 1.40
C ALA A 628 -10.30 50.40 2.56
N THR A 629 -10.22 51.33 3.50
CA THR A 629 -9.37 51.24 4.70
C THR A 629 -9.84 50.16 5.66
N THR A 630 -11.15 50.00 5.85
CA THR A 630 -11.70 48.96 6.73
C THR A 630 -11.50 47.58 6.10
N LEU A 631 -11.76 47.45 4.80
CA LEU A 631 -11.54 46.23 4.04
C LEU A 631 -10.09 45.75 4.14
N ASP A 632 -9.12 46.64 3.88
CA ASP A 632 -7.71 46.27 3.87
C ASP A 632 -7.22 45.83 5.25
N ARG A 633 -7.70 46.48 6.31
CA ARG A 633 -7.41 46.08 7.69
C ARG A 633 -7.99 44.71 8.00
N ALA A 634 -9.28 44.51 7.70
CA ALA A 634 -9.97 43.26 7.95
C ALA A 634 -9.39 42.08 7.16
N LEU A 635 -9.03 42.28 5.88
CA LEU A 635 -8.34 41.28 5.08
C LEU A 635 -6.99 40.90 5.68
N LYS A 636 -6.18 41.89 6.06
CA LYS A 636 -4.89 41.65 6.69
C LYS A 636 -5.01 40.86 8.01
N THR A 637 -5.98 41.21 8.86
CA THR A 637 -6.24 40.47 10.10
C THR A 637 -6.66 39.02 9.81
N LEU A 638 -7.59 38.80 8.88
CA LEU A 638 -8.04 37.46 8.49
C LEU A 638 -6.91 36.61 7.88
N GLU A 639 -6.00 37.21 7.12
CA GLU A 639 -4.82 36.54 6.55
C GLU A 639 -3.81 36.16 7.64
N ASN A 640 -3.50 37.09 8.54
CA ASN A 640 -2.59 36.85 9.67
C ASN A 640 -3.10 35.72 10.58
N HIS A 641 -4.42 35.62 10.76
CA HIS A 641 -5.05 34.58 11.57
C HIS A 641 -5.31 33.29 10.77
N HIS A 642 -4.83 33.22 9.53
CA HIS A 642 -4.98 32.08 8.62
C HIS A 642 -6.43 31.65 8.36
N VAL A 643 -7.39 32.58 8.48
CA VAL A 643 -8.81 32.32 8.19
C VAL A 643 -9.07 32.40 6.67
N ILE A 644 -8.38 33.33 6.00
CA ILE A 644 -8.39 33.48 4.54
C ILE A 644 -6.98 33.35 3.99
N GLU A 645 -6.89 33.09 2.69
CA GLU A 645 -5.65 33.14 1.93
C GLU A 645 -5.86 33.93 0.64
N CYS A 646 -4.79 34.62 0.18
CA CYS A 646 -4.76 35.28 -1.12
C CYS A 646 -3.93 34.45 -2.11
N GLN A 647 -4.57 33.96 -3.16
CA GLN A 647 -3.93 33.28 -4.29
C GLN A 647 -4.34 33.99 -5.58
N ASP A 648 -3.37 34.31 -6.44
CA ASP A 648 -3.61 34.99 -7.73
C ASP A 648 -4.46 36.27 -7.61
N SER A 649 -4.19 37.08 -6.56
CA SER A 649 -4.96 38.30 -6.24
C SER A 649 -6.44 38.08 -5.89
N ARG A 650 -6.80 36.85 -5.48
CA ARG A 650 -8.14 36.49 -5.02
C ARG A 650 -8.08 35.97 -3.60
N TYR A 651 -8.94 36.51 -2.75
CA TYR A 651 -9.09 36.10 -1.36
C TYR A 651 -10.14 35.00 -1.28
N ARG A 652 -9.83 33.92 -0.55
CA ARG A 652 -10.78 32.84 -0.25
C ARG A 652 -10.64 32.37 1.19
N ILE A 653 -11.70 31.78 1.73
CA ILE A 653 -11.65 31.10 3.03
C ILE A 653 -10.73 29.89 2.91
N ALA A 654 -9.73 29.78 3.78
CA ALA A 654 -8.69 28.75 3.68
C ALA A 654 -9.25 27.34 3.96
N VAL A 655 -10.07 27.21 5.01
CA VAL A 655 -10.67 25.93 5.42
C VAL A 655 -12.04 25.75 4.74
N GLU A 656 -12.13 24.84 3.80
CA GLU A 656 -13.35 24.56 3.03
C GLU A 656 -14.54 24.14 3.92
N LEU A 657 -14.32 23.36 4.97
CA LEU A 657 -15.39 23.01 5.91
C LEU A 657 -15.93 24.22 6.67
N PHE A 658 -15.09 25.20 7.00
CA PHE A 658 -15.54 26.44 7.61
C PHE A 658 -16.33 27.28 6.60
N ARG A 659 -15.90 27.34 5.33
CA ARG A 659 -16.66 27.98 4.25
C ARG A 659 -18.07 27.40 4.11
N ARG A 660 -18.19 26.06 4.07
CA ARG A 660 -19.49 25.36 4.02
C ARG A 660 -20.37 25.74 5.20
N TRP A 661 -19.82 25.70 6.42
CA TRP A 661 -20.56 26.07 7.63
C TRP A 661 -21.06 27.52 7.62
N VAL A 662 -20.23 28.48 7.18
CA VAL A 662 -20.65 29.89 7.04
C VAL A 662 -21.76 30.02 5.99
N SER A 663 -21.62 29.35 4.85
CA SER A 663 -22.61 29.40 3.75
C SER A 663 -23.96 28.79 4.12
N GLU A 664 -24.01 27.85 5.08
CA GLU A 664 -25.25 27.20 5.52
C GLU A 664 -25.88 27.89 6.73
N THR A 665 -25.08 28.52 7.59
CA THR A 665 -25.54 29.02 8.90
C THR A 665 -25.68 30.55 8.95
N MET A 666 -24.91 31.29 8.13
CA MET A 666 -24.77 32.75 8.23
C MET A 666 -25.17 33.50 6.96
N ALA A 667 -25.18 32.83 5.80
CA ALA A 667 -25.73 33.35 4.54
C ALA A 667 -27.25 33.12 4.49
#